data_AF-A0A3E2CQ77-F1
#
_entry.id   AF-A0A3E2CQ77-F1
#
_cell.length_a   1.000
_cell.length_b   1.000
_cell.length_c   1.000
_cell.angle_alpha   90.00
_cell.angle_beta   90.00
_cell.angle_gamma   90.00
#
_symmetry.space_group_name_H-M   'P 1'
#
loop_
_entity.id
_entity.type
_entity.pdbx_description
1 polymer ?
#
loop_
_entity_poly.entity_id
_entity_poly.type
_entity_poly.pdbx_seq_one_letter_code
_entity_poly.pdbx_strand_id
1 'polypeptide(L)'
;MVEAQHQAETGKTASADDVALAAQNEVDQLVEKATVALNEFEKLNQQQIDHIVAKASVAALNKHLVLAKMAVDETGRGLVEDKATKNIFACEHITHYLAGQKTVGIIREDDVLGIDEIAEPVGIVAGVTPVTNPTSTAIFKSLIALKTRCPIIFGFHPFAQKCSSEAARIVRDAAVAAGAPKDCIQWIEHPSIEATGALMKHPKIATILATGGPGMVKAAYSSGKPALGVGAGNAPAYVDSDVDIVRAANDLILSKHFDYGMICATEQAIIAHKDVYEPLLRELKRRKAYFVNADEKAKLEQYMFGCTAYSGNTPKLNSVVPGKSPQYIAHEAGFEIPDDAVILVAECKEVGEMEPLTMEKLAPVHAMLRAENKEQGFKMCEQMLVHGAGHTAVIHTNNQDLVREYGVRMHACRIVWNSPGSLGGVGDIYNAIAPSLTLGCGSYGGNSVSGNVQAINLLNIKRIARRNNNMQWFKIPAKTYFEPNAIRYLRDMYGVERAVIVCDKVMEQLGVVDKIVDQLRARDNRVSFRIIDYVEPEPSVETVERGAAMMRDEFQPDTIIAVGGGSPMDASKIMWLMYEHPEISFADLREKFFDIRKRAFKIPPLGSKAKLVCIPTSSGTGSEVTPYAVITDHKTGYKYPITDYALTPTVAIVDPVLARTQPRRLACDSGFDALTHAMEAYVSVYANDFTDAMALHASKLIWENLNDSVNCEDSQRKVEAQEKMHNAATMAGMAFGSAFLGMCHAMAHTIGALCHVVHGHTNAILLPYVIRYNGQIPQEPTSWPKYNRYIALERYQEIAKNLGVDPGKTPEEGVENLARAVEEYRNEKLGMDASFKACGVDEEYYWSILDNIGMRAYEDQCAPANPRIPQIEDMKDIAIAAYYGVSQEEGHRMRLEREAA
;
A
#
# COMPACT_ATOMS: atom_id res chain seq x y z
N MET A 1 -65.83 -45.83 -20.87
CA MET A 1 -65.79 -45.08 -22.14
C MET A 1 -66.68 -43.83 -22.15
N VAL A 2 -66.89 -43.16 -21.00
CA VAL A 2 -67.52 -41.82 -20.92
C VAL A 2 -66.76 -40.86 -19.97
N GLU A 3 -65.75 -41.31 -19.23
CA GLU A 3 -64.85 -40.43 -18.44
C GLU A 3 -63.57 -40.00 -19.19
N ALA A 4 -63.33 -40.51 -20.39
CA ALA A 4 -62.16 -40.16 -21.20
C ALA A 4 -62.39 -38.97 -22.16
N GLN A 5 -63.57 -38.34 -22.13
CA GLN A 5 -63.93 -37.22 -23.01
C GLN A 5 -64.17 -35.88 -22.28
N HIS A 6 -63.90 -35.78 -20.98
CA HIS A 6 -63.99 -34.52 -20.22
C HIS A 6 -62.64 -33.93 -19.78
N GLN A 7 -61.51 -34.54 -20.19
CA GLN A 7 -60.17 -33.97 -20.00
C GLN A 7 -59.54 -33.41 -21.28
N ALA A 8 -60.32 -33.29 -22.37
CA ALA A 8 -59.84 -32.77 -23.65
C ALA A 8 -60.16 -31.27 -23.89
N GLU A 9 -60.73 -30.55 -22.92
CA GLU A 9 -61.12 -29.14 -23.07
C GLU A 9 -60.62 -28.26 -21.91
N THR A 10 -59.31 -28.17 -21.67
CA THR A 10 -58.65 -26.97 -21.10
C THR A 10 -57.13 -27.03 -21.36
N GLY A 11 -56.72 -27.13 -22.62
CA GLY A 11 -55.31 -27.00 -23.02
C GLY A 11 -54.93 -25.53 -23.23
N LYS A 12 -54.91 -24.70 -22.18
CA LYS A 12 -54.16 -23.42 -22.24
C LYS A 12 -52.73 -23.71 -21.80
N THR A 13 -51.82 -23.86 -22.76
CA THR A 13 -50.38 -23.71 -22.49
C THR A 13 -50.16 -22.31 -21.91
N ALA A 14 -49.67 -22.23 -20.67
CA ALA A 14 -49.29 -20.96 -20.03
C ALA A 14 -48.31 -20.20 -20.94
N SER A 15 -48.49 -18.90 -21.08
CA SER A 15 -47.59 -18.08 -21.91
C SER A 15 -46.21 -17.98 -21.25
N ALA A 16 -45.17 -17.67 -22.03
CA ALA A 16 -43.82 -17.49 -21.48
C ALA A 16 -43.77 -16.39 -20.40
N ASP A 17 -44.64 -15.38 -20.53
CA ASP A 17 -44.79 -14.29 -19.56
C ASP A 17 -45.41 -14.77 -18.24
N ASP A 18 -46.35 -15.73 -18.29
CA ASP A 18 -46.95 -16.32 -17.08
C ASP A 18 -45.92 -17.15 -16.27
N VAL A 19 -45.02 -17.86 -16.96
CA VAL A 19 -43.95 -18.64 -16.32
C VAL A 19 -42.91 -17.73 -15.67
N ALA A 20 -42.52 -16.67 -16.35
CA ALA A 20 -41.58 -15.68 -15.81
C ALA A 20 -42.17 -14.94 -14.59
N LEU A 21 -43.45 -14.57 -14.65
CA LEU A 21 -44.14 -13.91 -13.54
C LEU A 21 -44.28 -14.82 -12.31
N ALA A 22 -44.63 -16.08 -12.51
CA ALA A 22 -44.71 -17.06 -11.42
C ALA A 22 -43.33 -17.26 -10.74
N ALA A 23 -42.27 -17.38 -11.54
CA ALA A 23 -40.90 -17.50 -11.05
C ALA A 23 -40.44 -16.26 -10.26
N GLN A 24 -40.79 -15.06 -10.73
CA GLN A 24 -40.50 -13.81 -10.02
C GLN A 24 -41.23 -13.74 -8.67
N ASN A 25 -42.53 -14.05 -8.65
CA ASN A 25 -43.34 -14.03 -7.43
C ASN A 25 -42.82 -15.01 -6.36
N GLU A 26 -42.37 -16.21 -6.77
CA GLU A 26 -41.76 -17.18 -5.86
C GLU A 26 -40.48 -16.60 -5.23
N VAL A 27 -39.59 -16.05 -6.05
CA VAL A 27 -38.33 -15.43 -5.57
C VAL A 27 -38.61 -14.26 -4.64
N ASP A 28 -39.55 -13.39 -4.97
CA ASP A 28 -39.89 -12.21 -4.16
C ASP A 28 -40.32 -12.63 -2.74
N GLN A 29 -41.17 -13.67 -2.63
CA GLN A 29 -41.60 -14.21 -1.33
C GLN A 29 -40.44 -14.80 -0.51
N LEU A 30 -39.52 -15.53 -1.15
CA LEU A 30 -38.34 -16.07 -0.48
C LEU A 30 -37.43 -14.96 0.04
N VAL A 31 -37.25 -13.90 -0.76
CA VAL A 31 -36.42 -12.76 -0.40
C VAL A 31 -37.03 -11.91 0.72
N GLU A 32 -38.36 -11.76 0.75
CA GLU A 32 -39.04 -11.12 1.88
C GLU A 32 -38.77 -11.84 3.20
N LYS A 33 -38.91 -13.17 3.21
CA LYS A 33 -38.59 -13.99 4.40
C LYS A 33 -37.11 -13.91 4.77
N ALA A 34 -36.22 -13.95 3.79
CA ALA A 34 -34.78 -13.80 4.03
C ALA A 34 -34.44 -12.41 4.60
N THR A 35 -35.17 -11.37 4.23
CA THR A 35 -34.99 -10.01 4.80
C THR A 35 -35.30 -10.02 6.30
N VAL A 36 -36.37 -10.71 6.71
CA VAL A 36 -36.70 -10.87 8.14
C VAL A 36 -35.61 -11.66 8.85
N ALA A 37 -35.15 -12.77 8.27
CA ALA A 37 -34.10 -13.59 8.83
C ALA A 37 -32.77 -12.83 8.99
N LEU A 38 -32.40 -11.96 8.04
CA LEU A 38 -31.20 -11.13 8.12
C LEU A 38 -31.23 -10.22 9.36
N ASN A 39 -32.36 -9.54 9.59
CA ASN A 39 -32.55 -8.65 10.74
C ASN A 39 -32.52 -9.41 12.09
N GLU A 40 -32.99 -10.66 12.12
CA GLU A 40 -32.89 -11.50 13.31
C GLU A 40 -31.46 -11.98 13.56
N PHE A 41 -30.73 -12.32 12.50
CA PHE A 41 -29.34 -12.75 12.55
C PHE A 41 -28.40 -11.68 13.14
N GLU A 42 -28.67 -10.39 12.89
CA GLU A 42 -27.87 -9.28 13.44
C GLU A 42 -27.83 -9.25 14.98
N LYS A 43 -28.83 -9.84 15.64
CA LYS A 43 -28.94 -9.88 17.11
C LYS A 43 -28.08 -10.95 17.76
N LEU A 44 -27.55 -11.89 16.97
CA LEU A 44 -26.78 -13.02 17.47
C LEU A 44 -25.30 -12.67 17.64
N ASN A 45 -24.70 -13.14 18.72
CA ASN A 45 -23.28 -12.96 19.01
C ASN A 45 -22.42 -14.10 18.42
N GLN A 46 -21.09 -13.97 18.49
CA GLN A 46 -20.15 -14.94 17.94
C GLN A 46 -20.38 -16.36 18.47
N GLN A 47 -20.58 -16.52 19.77
CA GLN A 47 -20.73 -17.85 20.40
C GLN A 47 -22.02 -18.54 19.95
N GLN A 48 -23.11 -17.80 19.80
CA GLN A 48 -24.37 -18.32 19.29
C GLN A 48 -24.23 -18.77 17.83
N ILE A 49 -23.56 -17.98 16.99
CA ILE A 49 -23.30 -18.33 15.60
C ILE A 49 -22.41 -19.57 15.48
N ASP A 50 -21.35 -19.65 16.29
CA ASP A 50 -20.46 -20.82 16.31
C ASP A 50 -21.23 -22.08 16.75
N HIS A 51 -22.12 -21.96 17.72
CA HIS A 51 -23.00 -23.05 18.16
C HIS A 51 -23.94 -23.51 17.03
N ILE A 52 -24.58 -22.57 16.33
CA ILE A 52 -25.47 -22.84 15.19
C ILE A 52 -24.73 -23.60 14.10
N VAL A 53 -23.56 -23.12 13.68
CA VAL A 53 -22.74 -23.75 12.63
C VAL A 53 -22.33 -25.17 13.04
N ALA A 54 -21.88 -25.35 14.28
CA ALA A 54 -21.48 -26.67 14.78
C ALA A 54 -22.66 -27.67 14.77
N LYS A 55 -23.85 -27.26 15.23
CA LYS A 55 -25.05 -28.13 15.24
C LYS A 55 -25.54 -28.46 13.84
N ALA A 56 -25.55 -27.46 12.96
CA ALA A 56 -25.91 -27.61 11.55
C ALA A 56 -24.99 -28.60 10.83
N SER A 57 -23.67 -28.48 11.06
CA SER A 57 -22.66 -29.38 10.50
C SER A 57 -22.81 -30.82 11.01
N VAL A 58 -22.97 -31.02 12.32
CA VAL A 58 -23.15 -32.37 12.90
C VAL A 58 -24.40 -33.07 12.36
N ALA A 59 -25.50 -32.32 12.17
CA ALA A 59 -26.73 -32.90 11.62
C ALA A 59 -26.53 -33.39 10.17
N ALA A 60 -25.86 -32.59 9.33
CA ALA A 60 -25.52 -32.99 7.97
C ALA A 60 -24.54 -34.16 7.94
N LEU A 61 -23.53 -34.15 8.82
CA LEU A 61 -22.55 -35.23 8.97
C LEU A 61 -23.25 -36.55 9.33
N ASN A 62 -24.21 -36.56 10.25
CA ASN A 62 -24.97 -37.77 10.60
C ASN A 62 -25.81 -38.33 9.44
N LYS A 63 -26.01 -37.55 8.37
CA LYS A 63 -26.76 -37.94 7.16
C LYS A 63 -25.88 -38.03 5.91
N HIS A 64 -24.56 -37.93 6.03
CA HIS A 64 -23.61 -37.88 4.91
C HIS A 64 -23.82 -39.01 3.88
N LEU A 65 -23.98 -40.27 4.34
CA LEU A 65 -24.18 -41.44 3.49
C LEU A 65 -25.58 -41.45 2.83
N VAL A 66 -26.62 -41.06 3.56
CA VAL A 66 -27.99 -40.99 3.03
C VAL A 66 -28.06 -39.97 1.90
N LEU A 67 -27.51 -38.78 2.14
CA LEU A 67 -27.42 -37.70 1.15
C LEU A 67 -26.58 -38.10 -0.07
N ALA A 68 -25.49 -38.83 0.15
CA ALA A 68 -24.65 -39.35 -0.94
C ALA A 68 -25.43 -40.32 -1.83
N LYS A 69 -26.15 -41.28 -1.23
CA LYS A 69 -27.00 -42.22 -1.97
C LYS A 69 -28.10 -41.49 -2.74
N MET A 70 -28.79 -40.54 -2.11
CA MET A 70 -29.82 -39.74 -2.79
C MET A 70 -29.25 -39.00 -4.01
N ALA A 71 -28.05 -38.42 -3.90
CA ALA A 71 -27.42 -37.72 -5.00
C ALA A 71 -27.07 -38.67 -6.16
N VAL A 72 -26.55 -39.87 -5.89
CA VAL A 72 -26.28 -40.86 -6.95
C VAL A 72 -27.57 -41.36 -7.58
N ASP A 73 -28.58 -41.71 -6.78
CA ASP A 73 -29.86 -42.22 -7.26
C ASP A 73 -30.59 -41.18 -8.14
N GLU A 74 -30.56 -39.90 -7.76
CA GLU A 74 -31.22 -38.82 -8.51
C GLU A 74 -30.43 -38.41 -9.77
N THR A 75 -29.12 -38.25 -9.66
CA THR A 75 -28.31 -37.71 -10.77
C THR A 75 -27.81 -38.78 -11.73
N GLY A 76 -27.74 -40.05 -11.27
CA GLY A 76 -27.11 -41.16 -11.99
C GLY A 76 -25.60 -41.00 -12.16
N ARG A 77 -24.94 -40.18 -11.33
CA ARG A 77 -23.52 -39.80 -11.47
C ARG A 77 -22.75 -40.05 -10.17
N GLY A 78 -21.51 -40.53 -10.32
CA GLY A 78 -20.54 -40.65 -9.25
C GLY A 78 -20.63 -41.94 -8.47
N LEU A 79 -19.93 -41.98 -7.33
CA LEU A 79 -19.85 -43.10 -6.40
C LEU A 79 -20.44 -42.71 -5.05
N VAL A 80 -21.18 -43.61 -4.42
CA VAL A 80 -21.86 -43.33 -3.14
C VAL A 80 -20.82 -43.07 -2.05
N GLU A 81 -19.78 -43.89 -1.98
CA GLU A 81 -18.69 -43.82 -1.02
C GLU A 81 -17.89 -42.51 -1.14
N ASP A 82 -17.63 -42.07 -2.37
CA ASP A 82 -16.91 -40.83 -2.62
C ASP A 82 -17.78 -39.60 -2.34
N LYS A 83 -19.07 -39.64 -2.69
CA LYS A 83 -20.01 -38.57 -2.30
C LYS A 83 -20.21 -38.50 -0.78
N ALA A 84 -20.17 -39.64 -0.09
CA ALA A 84 -20.21 -39.69 1.36
C ALA A 84 -18.98 -39.00 1.95
N THR A 85 -17.79 -39.27 1.39
CA THR A 85 -16.54 -38.58 1.74
C THR A 85 -16.62 -37.08 1.46
N LYS A 86 -17.21 -36.66 0.33
CA LYS A 86 -17.41 -35.23 0.01
C LYS A 86 -18.35 -34.52 0.98
N ASN A 87 -19.38 -35.22 1.46
CA ASN A 87 -20.28 -34.68 2.47
C ASN A 87 -19.58 -34.58 3.82
N ILE A 88 -18.77 -35.56 4.21
CA ILE A 88 -17.92 -35.48 5.42
C ILE A 88 -16.98 -34.27 5.31
N PHE A 89 -16.30 -34.10 4.17
CA PHE A 89 -15.45 -32.93 3.91
C PHE A 89 -16.21 -31.61 4.10
N ALA A 90 -17.39 -31.47 3.48
CA ALA A 90 -18.20 -30.27 3.59
C ALA A 90 -18.68 -29.98 5.02
N CYS A 91 -18.76 -30.99 5.89
CA CYS A 91 -19.15 -30.84 7.29
C CYS A 91 -17.92 -30.57 8.17
N GLU A 92 -16.98 -31.50 8.23
CA GLU A 92 -15.87 -31.51 9.19
C GLU A 92 -14.81 -30.46 8.85
N HIS A 93 -14.21 -30.55 7.66
CA HIS A 93 -13.10 -29.68 7.27
C HIS A 93 -13.53 -28.21 7.19
N ILE A 94 -14.70 -27.95 6.61
CA ILE A 94 -15.25 -26.58 6.56
C ILE A 94 -15.48 -26.05 7.98
N THR A 95 -16.20 -26.79 8.83
CA THR A 95 -16.52 -26.31 10.18
C THR A 95 -15.28 -26.13 11.02
N HIS A 96 -14.31 -27.03 10.89
CA HIS A 96 -13.01 -26.92 11.56
C HIS A 96 -12.26 -25.66 11.13
N TYR A 97 -12.20 -25.37 9.82
CA TYR A 97 -11.56 -24.16 9.32
C TYR A 97 -12.28 -22.87 9.74
N LEU A 98 -13.61 -22.92 9.87
CA LEU A 98 -14.43 -21.82 10.38
C LEU A 98 -14.30 -21.64 11.91
N ALA A 99 -13.85 -22.66 12.63
CA ALA A 99 -13.66 -22.61 14.06
C ALA A 99 -12.54 -21.61 14.40
N GLY A 100 -12.83 -20.67 15.30
CA GLY A 100 -11.90 -19.61 15.68
C GLY A 100 -11.90 -18.37 14.79
N GLN A 101 -12.52 -18.39 13.61
CA GLN A 101 -12.70 -17.17 12.81
C GLN A 101 -13.71 -16.23 13.47
N LYS A 102 -13.34 -14.97 13.66
CA LYS A 102 -14.23 -13.92 14.15
C LYS A 102 -15.01 -13.33 12.97
N THR A 103 -16.33 -13.39 13.05
CA THR A 103 -17.27 -12.96 12.00
C THR A 103 -18.39 -12.07 12.54
N VAL A 104 -18.35 -11.75 13.85
CA VAL A 104 -19.36 -10.98 14.57
C VAL A 104 -18.71 -9.85 15.36
N GLY A 105 -19.19 -8.61 15.16
CA GLY A 105 -18.73 -7.45 15.93
C GLY A 105 -17.28 -7.08 15.61
N ILE A 106 -16.55 -6.61 16.62
CA ILE A 106 -15.14 -6.25 16.48
C ILE A 106 -14.30 -7.52 16.31
N ILE A 107 -13.62 -7.63 15.16
CA ILE A 107 -12.81 -8.80 14.81
C ILE A 107 -11.31 -8.56 15.00
N ARG A 108 -10.88 -7.31 14.92
CA ARG A 108 -9.50 -6.88 15.15
C ARG A 108 -9.50 -5.49 15.77
N GLU A 109 -8.64 -5.32 16.77
CA GLU A 109 -8.35 -4.04 17.43
C GLU A 109 -6.84 -3.84 17.34
N ASP A 110 -6.42 -2.66 16.87
CA ASP A 110 -5.02 -2.29 16.80
C ASP A 110 -4.86 -0.87 17.33
N ASP A 111 -4.61 -0.77 18.65
CA ASP A 111 -4.48 0.53 19.31
C ASP A 111 -3.27 1.32 18.79
N VAL A 112 -2.18 0.65 18.41
CA VAL A 112 -0.98 1.32 17.89
C VAL A 112 -1.27 1.99 16.54
N LEU A 113 -1.93 1.27 15.63
CA LEU A 113 -2.37 1.83 14.35
C LEU A 113 -3.63 2.70 14.48
N GLY A 114 -4.31 2.64 15.63
CA GLY A 114 -5.56 3.35 15.90
C GLY A 114 -6.72 2.88 15.03
N ILE A 115 -6.78 1.59 14.71
CA ILE A 115 -7.80 1.03 13.82
C ILE A 115 -8.46 -0.22 14.39
N ASP A 116 -9.79 -0.19 14.41
CA ASP A 116 -10.62 -1.36 14.73
C ASP A 116 -11.37 -1.82 13.48
N GLU A 117 -11.45 -3.13 13.28
CA GLU A 117 -12.18 -3.76 12.18
C GLU A 117 -13.43 -4.47 12.72
N ILE A 118 -14.57 -4.19 12.10
CA ILE A 118 -15.89 -4.74 12.48
C ILE A 118 -16.45 -5.55 11.32
N ALA A 119 -16.84 -6.79 11.61
CA ALA A 119 -17.48 -7.68 10.65
C ALA A 119 -18.99 -7.50 10.60
N GLU A 120 -19.51 -7.31 9.40
CA GLU A 120 -20.94 -7.18 9.09
C GLU A 120 -21.32 -8.16 7.96
N PRO A 121 -22.47 -8.86 8.04
CA PRO A 121 -22.95 -9.69 6.94
C PRO A 121 -23.03 -8.88 5.64
N VAL A 122 -22.71 -9.49 4.51
CA VAL A 122 -22.94 -8.86 3.19
C VAL A 122 -24.42 -8.63 2.89
N GLY A 123 -25.31 -9.42 3.52
CA GLY A 123 -26.76 -9.41 3.30
C GLY A 123 -27.28 -10.78 2.87
N ILE A 124 -28.30 -10.80 2.01
CA ILE A 124 -28.90 -12.05 1.48
C ILE A 124 -28.03 -12.59 0.34
N VAL A 125 -27.68 -13.87 0.43
CA VAL A 125 -26.84 -14.58 -0.53
C VAL A 125 -27.68 -15.42 -1.49
N ALA A 126 -27.43 -15.33 -2.79
CA ALA A 126 -27.95 -16.27 -3.77
C ALA A 126 -26.95 -17.41 -3.98
N GLY A 127 -27.33 -18.65 -3.68
CA GLY A 127 -26.49 -19.83 -3.84
C GLY A 127 -26.87 -20.65 -5.07
N VAL A 128 -26.01 -20.72 -6.09
CA VAL A 128 -26.22 -21.60 -7.25
C VAL A 128 -25.36 -22.85 -7.13
N THR A 129 -25.93 -24.04 -7.32
CA THR A 129 -25.20 -25.32 -7.14
C THR A 129 -25.12 -26.13 -8.43
N PRO A 130 -24.04 -26.89 -8.66
CA PRO A 130 -23.92 -27.75 -9.81
C PRO A 130 -24.61 -29.11 -9.59
N VAL A 131 -24.92 -29.83 -10.67
CA VAL A 131 -25.38 -31.24 -10.62
C VAL A 131 -24.28 -32.21 -10.14
N THR A 132 -23.01 -31.80 -10.18
CA THR A 132 -21.87 -32.68 -9.89
C THR A 132 -21.64 -32.88 -8.40
N ASN A 133 -21.79 -31.81 -7.61
CA ASN A 133 -21.53 -31.75 -6.17
C ASN A 133 -22.76 -31.21 -5.41
N PRO A 134 -23.97 -31.78 -5.60
CA PRO A 134 -25.21 -31.11 -5.20
C PRO A 134 -25.33 -30.93 -3.69
N THR A 135 -25.23 -32.03 -2.94
CA THR A 135 -25.40 -32.07 -1.49
C THR A 135 -24.25 -31.40 -0.74
N SER A 136 -23.01 -31.75 -1.09
CA SER A 136 -21.82 -31.19 -0.43
C SER A 136 -21.70 -29.68 -0.64
N THR A 137 -22.04 -29.15 -1.82
CA THR A 137 -22.02 -27.69 -2.08
C THR A 137 -23.13 -26.97 -1.34
N ALA A 138 -24.33 -27.56 -1.24
CA ALA A 138 -25.42 -27.01 -0.44
C ALA A 138 -25.01 -26.89 1.03
N ILE A 139 -24.45 -27.96 1.62
CA ILE A 139 -23.92 -27.96 2.99
C ILE A 139 -22.86 -26.88 3.16
N PHE A 140 -21.81 -26.89 2.34
CA PHE A 140 -20.71 -25.93 2.42
C PHE A 140 -21.21 -24.48 2.39
N LYS A 141 -22.04 -24.12 1.40
CA LYS A 141 -22.55 -22.75 1.23
C LYS A 141 -23.44 -22.32 2.40
N SER A 142 -24.27 -23.24 2.91
CA SER A 142 -25.06 -22.98 4.10
C SER A 142 -24.20 -22.71 5.32
N LEU A 143 -23.17 -23.53 5.58
CA LEU A 143 -22.31 -23.35 6.76
C LEU A 143 -21.54 -22.03 6.73
N ILE A 144 -20.96 -21.64 5.59
CA ILE A 144 -20.27 -20.34 5.49
C ILE A 144 -21.25 -19.16 5.60
N ALA A 145 -22.47 -19.27 5.07
CA ALA A 145 -23.49 -18.22 5.18
C ALA A 145 -24.03 -18.07 6.61
N LEU A 146 -24.27 -19.19 7.31
CA LEU A 146 -24.63 -19.19 8.73
C LEU A 146 -23.52 -18.54 9.57
N LYS A 147 -22.26 -18.92 9.33
CA LYS A 147 -21.10 -18.37 10.05
C LYS A 147 -20.99 -16.85 9.92
N THR A 148 -21.48 -16.27 8.83
CA THR A 148 -21.44 -14.83 8.59
C THR A 148 -22.76 -14.11 8.84
N ARG A 149 -23.76 -14.77 9.42
CA ARG A 149 -25.09 -14.17 9.68
C ARG A 149 -25.83 -13.78 8.40
N CYS A 150 -25.56 -14.48 7.29
CA CYS A 150 -26.21 -14.27 6.01
C CYS A 150 -27.31 -15.31 5.78
N PRO A 151 -28.57 -14.90 5.54
CA PRO A 151 -29.55 -15.78 4.94
C PRO A 151 -29.12 -16.15 3.51
N ILE A 152 -29.37 -17.40 3.12
CA ILE A 152 -29.06 -17.90 1.79
C ILE A 152 -30.30 -18.49 1.11
N ILE A 153 -30.49 -18.14 -0.17
CA ILE A 153 -31.54 -18.69 -1.02
C ILE A 153 -30.86 -19.45 -2.16
N PHE A 154 -31.19 -20.73 -2.31
CA PHE A 154 -30.59 -21.58 -3.33
C PHE A 154 -31.41 -21.66 -4.62
N GLY A 155 -30.71 -21.56 -5.75
CA GLY A 155 -31.18 -22.07 -7.04
C GLY A 155 -30.43 -23.36 -7.37
N PHE A 156 -31.06 -24.51 -7.10
CA PHE A 156 -30.46 -25.82 -7.36
C PHE A 156 -30.58 -26.22 -8.83
N HIS A 157 -29.70 -27.12 -9.27
CA HIS A 157 -29.79 -27.67 -10.61
C HIS A 157 -31.02 -28.60 -10.72
N PRO A 158 -31.85 -28.53 -11.78
CA PRO A 158 -33.08 -29.33 -11.90
C PRO A 158 -32.88 -30.84 -11.73
N PHE A 159 -31.78 -31.40 -12.26
CA PHE A 159 -31.42 -32.82 -12.11
C PHE A 159 -30.85 -33.22 -10.73
N ALA A 160 -30.81 -32.31 -9.76
CA ALA A 160 -30.35 -32.59 -8.40
C ALA A 160 -31.18 -31.85 -7.33
N GLN A 161 -32.43 -31.50 -7.66
CA GLN A 161 -33.30 -30.70 -6.80
C GLN A 161 -33.60 -31.40 -5.47
N LYS A 162 -33.92 -32.71 -5.50
CA LYS A 162 -34.39 -33.44 -4.31
C LYS A 162 -33.27 -33.66 -3.32
N CYS A 163 -32.10 -34.12 -3.76
CA CYS A 163 -30.97 -34.32 -2.88
C CYS A 163 -30.42 -32.99 -2.32
N SER A 164 -30.36 -31.93 -3.14
CA SER A 164 -29.87 -30.62 -2.68
C SER A 164 -30.80 -29.96 -1.67
N SER A 165 -32.12 -29.99 -1.92
CA SER A 165 -33.11 -29.46 -0.99
C SER A 165 -33.16 -30.24 0.31
N GLU A 166 -32.97 -31.58 0.29
CA GLU A 166 -32.84 -32.37 1.51
C GLU A 166 -31.59 -32.01 2.32
N ALA A 167 -30.44 -31.82 1.68
CA ALA A 167 -29.24 -31.34 2.36
C ALA A 167 -29.46 -29.96 3.01
N ALA A 168 -30.02 -29.01 2.26
CA ALA A 168 -30.32 -27.67 2.79
C ALA A 168 -31.35 -27.71 3.93
N ARG A 169 -32.38 -28.57 3.83
CA ARG A 169 -33.40 -28.77 4.87
C ARG A 169 -32.79 -29.30 6.17
N ILE A 170 -31.95 -30.32 6.10
CA ILE A 170 -31.26 -30.89 7.29
C ILE A 170 -30.42 -29.82 7.99
N VAL A 171 -29.64 -29.06 7.22
CA VAL A 171 -28.79 -27.98 7.76
C VAL A 171 -29.63 -26.87 8.36
N ARG A 172 -30.69 -26.42 7.67
CA ARG A 172 -31.63 -25.39 8.14
C ARG A 172 -32.30 -25.80 9.45
N ASP A 173 -32.91 -26.97 9.49
CA ASP A 173 -33.73 -27.39 10.63
C ASP A 173 -32.86 -27.54 11.88
N ALA A 174 -31.62 -28.04 11.74
CA ALA A 174 -30.65 -28.09 12.82
C ALA A 174 -30.16 -26.70 13.24
N ALA A 175 -29.92 -25.79 12.29
CA ALA A 175 -29.55 -24.40 12.59
C ALA A 175 -30.66 -23.69 13.37
N VAL A 176 -31.92 -23.83 12.95
CA VAL A 176 -33.10 -23.24 13.61
C VAL A 176 -33.26 -23.82 15.02
N ALA A 177 -33.14 -25.14 15.18
CA ALA A 177 -33.17 -25.77 16.51
C ALA A 177 -32.05 -25.28 17.43
N ALA A 178 -30.92 -24.83 16.88
CA ALA A 178 -29.79 -24.26 17.61
C ALA A 178 -29.90 -22.73 17.82
N GLY A 179 -30.98 -22.08 17.36
CA GLY A 179 -31.26 -20.66 17.57
C GLY A 179 -31.11 -19.76 16.35
N ALA A 180 -30.93 -20.31 15.14
CA ALA A 180 -30.95 -19.52 13.91
C ALA A 180 -32.39 -19.06 13.54
N PRO A 181 -32.54 -17.96 12.78
CA PRO A 181 -33.82 -17.54 12.22
C PRO A 181 -34.46 -18.62 11.34
N LYS A 182 -35.78 -18.73 11.37
CA LYS A 182 -36.55 -19.78 10.68
C LYS A 182 -36.20 -19.91 9.19
N ASP A 183 -36.09 -18.77 8.51
CA ASP A 183 -35.89 -18.69 7.06
C ASP A 183 -34.43 -18.37 6.68
N CYS A 184 -33.48 -18.76 7.53
CA CYS A 184 -32.04 -18.56 7.32
C CYS A 184 -31.48 -19.29 6.08
N ILE A 185 -32.10 -20.41 5.69
CA ILE A 185 -31.75 -21.18 4.50
C ILE A 185 -33.04 -21.50 3.76
N GLN A 186 -33.09 -21.13 2.49
CA GLN A 186 -34.25 -21.30 1.62
C GLN A 186 -33.81 -21.77 0.23
N TRP A 187 -34.75 -22.22 -0.60
CA TRP A 187 -34.49 -22.62 -1.98
C TRP A 187 -35.73 -22.39 -2.85
N ILE A 188 -35.52 -22.32 -4.16
CA ILE A 188 -36.58 -22.32 -5.17
C ILE A 188 -37.14 -23.75 -5.24
N GLU A 189 -38.45 -23.92 -5.03
CA GLU A 189 -39.15 -25.22 -5.08
C GLU A 189 -39.35 -25.69 -6.53
N HIS A 190 -39.57 -24.76 -7.46
CA HIS A 190 -39.77 -25.05 -8.89
C HIS A 190 -38.58 -24.53 -9.71
N PRO A 191 -37.48 -25.30 -9.84
CA PRO A 191 -36.26 -24.81 -10.47
C PRO A 191 -36.45 -24.55 -11.97
N SER A 192 -36.17 -23.30 -12.39
CA SER A 192 -36.17 -22.89 -13.80
C SER A 192 -35.05 -21.87 -14.07
N ILE A 193 -34.76 -21.62 -15.36
CA ILE A 193 -33.80 -20.59 -15.77
C ILE A 193 -34.33 -19.21 -15.37
N GLU A 194 -35.63 -19.01 -15.53
CA GLU A 194 -36.35 -17.79 -15.17
C GLU A 194 -36.24 -17.53 -13.66
N ALA A 195 -36.49 -18.53 -12.81
CA ALA A 195 -36.42 -18.38 -11.36
C ALA A 195 -34.99 -18.12 -10.86
N THR A 196 -34.01 -18.84 -11.39
CA THR A 196 -32.60 -18.61 -11.03
C THR A 196 -32.14 -17.22 -11.50
N GLY A 197 -32.59 -16.80 -12.69
CA GLY A 197 -32.34 -15.47 -13.23
C GLY A 197 -32.98 -14.35 -12.40
N ALA A 198 -34.23 -14.54 -11.98
CA ALA A 198 -34.95 -13.63 -11.09
C ALA A 198 -34.21 -13.49 -9.75
N LEU A 199 -33.80 -14.61 -9.14
CA LEU A 199 -33.03 -14.60 -7.90
C LEU A 199 -31.72 -13.82 -8.06
N MET A 200 -30.91 -14.10 -9.08
CA MET A 200 -29.63 -13.43 -9.29
C MET A 200 -29.76 -11.91 -9.54
N LYS A 201 -30.89 -11.45 -10.09
CA LYS A 201 -31.13 -10.04 -10.42
C LYS A 201 -31.92 -9.30 -9.35
N HIS A 202 -32.50 -10.00 -8.37
CA HIS A 202 -33.41 -9.40 -7.41
C HIS A 202 -32.73 -8.27 -6.61
N PRO A 203 -33.37 -7.09 -6.44
CA PRO A 203 -32.74 -5.91 -5.84
C PRO A 203 -32.16 -6.13 -4.44
N LYS A 204 -32.79 -6.98 -3.61
CA LYS A 204 -32.35 -7.27 -2.23
C LYS A 204 -31.32 -8.40 -2.11
N ILE A 205 -30.93 -9.07 -3.21
CA ILE A 205 -29.77 -9.97 -3.17
C ILE A 205 -28.50 -9.13 -3.14
N ALA A 206 -27.65 -9.42 -2.16
CA ALA A 206 -26.40 -8.69 -1.94
C ALA A 206 -25.25 -9.29 -2.74
N THR A 207 -25.15 -10.62 -2.79
CA THR A 207 -24.11 -11.30 -3.56
C THR A 207 -24.55 -12.69 -4.04
N ILE A 208 -23.86 -13.20 -5.06
CA ILE A 208 -24.14 -14.50 -5.69
C ILE A 208 -22.92 -15.42 -5.52
N LEU A 209 -23.13 -16.60 -4.93
CA LEU A 209 -22.18 -17.70 -4.98
C LEU A 209 -22.48 -18.57 -6.19
N ALA A 210 -21.77 -18.36 -7.31
CA ALA A 210 -22.06 -19.02 -8.58
C ALA A 210 -21.13 -20.23 -8.80
N THR A 211 -21.60 -21.42 -8.42
CA THR A 211 -20.88 -22.69 -8.68
C THR A 211 -21.61 -23.46 -9.76
N GLY A 212 -21.09 -23.41 -10.99
CA GLY A 212 -21.70 -24.03 -12.16
C GLY A 212 -20.81 -23.87 -13.39
N GLY A 213 -21.31 -24.31 -14.54
CA GLY A 213 -20.57 -24.18 -15.79
C GLY A 213 -20.39 -22.71 -16.24
N PRO A 214 -19.53 -22.46 -17.25
CA PRO A 214 -19.19 -21.10 -17.70
C PRO A 214 -20.39 -20.20 -18.03
N GLY A 215 -21.46 -20.77 -18.60
CA GLY A 215 -22.69 -20.02 -18.92
C GLY A 215 -23.39 -19.46 -17.68
N MET A 216 -23.46 -20.25 -16.59
CA MET A 216 -24.08 -19.81 -15.33
C MET A 216 -23.23 -18.74 -14.64
N VAL A 217 -21.90 -18.92 -14.62
CA VAL A 217 -20.99 -17.93 -14.04
C VAL A 217 -21.06 -16.61 -14.81
N LYS A 218 -21.08 -16.66 -16.15
CA LYS A 218 -21.30 -15.47 -16.98
C LYS A 218 -22.63 -14.79 -16.65
N ALA A 219 -23.70 -15.55 -16.46
CA ALA A 219 -25.01 -14.99 -16.08
C ALA A 219 -24.96 -14.29 -14.70
N ALA A 220 -24.25 -14.87 -13.72
CA ALA A 220 -24.06 -14.28 -12.41
C ALA A 220 -23.28 -12.95 -12.48
N TYR A 221 -22.17 -12.88 -13.21
CA TYR A 221 -21.42 -11.63 -13.41
C TYR A 221 -22.15 -10.60 -14.28
N SER A 222 -23.17 -11.02 -15.05
CA SER A 222 -24.01 -10.14 -15.86
C SER A 222 -25.30 -9.72 -15.14
N SER A 223 -25.49 -10.10 -13.88
CA SER A 223 -26.75 -9.84 -13.16
C SER A 223 -26.87 -8.41 -12.60
N GLY A 224 -25.77 -7.65 -12.62
CA GLY A 224 -25.66 -6.35 -11.94
C GLY A 224 -25.39 -6.47 -10.43
N LYS A 225 -25.13 -7.69 -9.92
CA LYS A 225 -24.78 -7.95 -8.52
C LYS A 225 -23.32 -8.37 -8.37
N PRO A 226 -22.67 -8.08 -7.23
CA PRO A 226 -21.40 -8.72 -6.88
C PRO A 226 -21.54 -10.24 -6.90
N ALA A 227 -20.71 -10.92 -7.69
CA ALA A 227 -20.72 -12.38 -7.81
C ALA A 227 -19.36 -12.96 -7.45
N LEU A 228 -19.37 -14.14 -6.82
CA LEU A 228 -18.23 -14.98 -6.53
C LEU A 228 -18.41 -16.26 -7.36
N GLY A 229 -17.83 -16.24 -8.56
CA GLY A 229 -17.92 -17.34 -9.51
C GLY A 229 -16.74 -18.30 -9.44
N VAL A 230 -16.88 -19.38 -10.21
CA VAL A 230 -15.85 -20.39 -10.48
C VAL A 230 -15.52 -20.39 -11.98
N GLY A 231 -14.58 -21.23 -12.40
CA GLY A 231 -14.25 -21.47 -13.80
C GLY A 231 -14.29 -22.95 -14.15
N ALA A 232 -14.17 -23.26 -15.44
CA ALA A 232 -13.93 -24.63 -15.89
C ALA A 232 -12.53 -25.09 -15.46
N GLY A 233 -12.39 -26.38 -15.14
CA GLY A 233 -11.12 -26.95 -14.71
C GLY A 233 -10.49 -27.78 -15.83
N ASN A 234 -9.29 -27.42 -16.29
CA ASN A 234 -8.50 -28.26 -17.21
C ASN A 234 -7.08 -28.51 -16.68
N ALA A 235 -7.00 -29.02 -15.46
CA ALA A 235 -5.75 -29.07 -14.71
C ALA A 235 -4.69 -30.00 -15.38
N PRO A 236 -3.50 -29.50 -15.73
CA PRO A 236 -2.37 -30.34 -16.10
C PRO A 236 -1.67 -30.91 -14.85
N ALA A 237 -1.06 -32.10 -14.98
CA ALA A 237 -0.15 -32.67 -13.99
C ALA A 237 1.25 -32.86 -14.60
N TYR A 238 2.21 -32.00 -14.25
CA TYR A 238 3.61 -32.22 -14.65
C TYR A 238 4.29 -33.21 -13.70
N VAL A 239 4.86 -34.28 -14.25
CA VAL A 239 5.63 -35.27 -13.48
C VAL A 239 7.10 -35.16 -13.88
N ASP A 240 7.90 -34.64 -12.95
CA ASP A 240 9.32 -34.38 -13.15
C ASP A 240 10.18 -35.66 -13.09
N SER A 241 11.43 -35.56 -13.53
CA SER A 241 12.43 -36.63 -13.45
C SER A 241 12.82 -37.02 -12.01
N ASP A 242 12.91 -36.06 -11.09
CA ASP A 242 13.18 -36.32 -9.67
C ASP A 242 11.86 -36.39 -8.89
N VAL A 243 11.25 -37.58 -8.87
CA VAL A 243 9.94 -37.79 -8.24
C VAL A 243 9.83 -39.17 -7.62
N ASP A 244 9.06 -39.28 -6.53
CA ASP A 244 8.51 -40.56 -6.10
C ASP A 244 7.40 -40.99 -7.06
N ILE A 245 7.74 -41.90 -7.97
CA ILE A 245 6.85 -42.42 -9.02
C ILE A 245 5.67 -43.20 -8.41
N VAL A 246 5.90 -43.91 -7.30
CA VAL A 246 4.88 -44.74 -6.63
C VAL A 246 3.82 -43.85 -5.99
N ARG A 247 4.25 -42.75 -5.35
CA ARG A 247 3.35 -41.69 -4.84
C ARG A 247 2.63 -41.00 -5.99
N ALA A 248 3.34 -40.51 -7.00
CA ALA A 248 2.73 -39.80 -8.12
C ALA A 248 1.65 -40.64 -8.83
N ALA A 249 1.92 -41.92 -9.09
CA ALA A 249 0.93 -42.83 -9.67
C ALA A 249 -0.30 -43.05 -8.75
N ASN A 250 -0.09 -43.11 -7.44
CA ASN A 250 -1.18 -43.23 -6.47
C ASN A 250 -2.07 -41.97 -6.48
N ASP A 251 -1.45 -40.79 -6.42
CA ASP A 251 -2.13 -39.50 -6.37
C ASP A 251 -2.95 -39.26 -7.65
N LEU A 252 -2.35 -39.52 -8.82
CA LEU A 252 -3.00 -39.33 -10.12
C LEU A 252 -4.21 -40.25 -10.33
N ILE A 253 -4.16 -41.49 -9.80
CA ILE A 253 -5.29 -42.42 -9.85
C ILE A 253 -6.35 -42.05 -8.83
N LEU A 254 -5.96 -41.79 -7.58
CA LEU A 254 -6.88 -41.38 -6.52
C LEU A 254 -7.67 -40.14 -6.96
N SER A 255 -6.96 -39.11 -7.44
CA SER A 255 -7.57 -37.86 -7.88
C SER A 255 -8.61 -38.08 -8.97
N LYS A 256 -8.28 -38.91 -9.96
CA LYS A 256 -9.10 -39.12 -11.16
C LYS A 256 -10.26 -40.09 -10.97
N HIS A 257 -10.07 -41.08 -10.10
CA HIS A 257 -11.11 -42.04 -9.78
C HIS A 257 -12.14 -41.47 -8.81
N PHE A 258 -11.73 -40.56 -7.91
CA PHE A 258 -12.61 -40.01 -6.88
C PHE A 258 -13.87 -39.35 -7.45
N ASP A 259 -15.01 -39.88 -7.04
CA ASP A 259 -16.36 -39.57 -7.54
C ASP A 259 -16.44 -39.60 -9.08
N TYR A 260 -15.69 -40.51 -9.69
CA TYR A 260 -15.48 -40.65 -11.13
C TYR A 260 -15.01 -39.35 -11.80
N GLY A 261 -14.08 -38.64 -11.17
CA GLY A 261 -13.38 -37.48 -11.74
C GLY A 261 -14.21 -36.20 -11.77
N MET A 262 -15.24 -36.10 -10.95
CA MET A 262 -16.24 -35.02 -10.97
C MET A 262 -15.84 -33.74 -10.21
N ILE A 263 -14.69 -33.72 -9.56
CA ILE A 263 -14.13 -32.51 -8.95
C ILE A 263 -13.40 -31.70 -10.02
N CYS A 264 -13.71 -30.41 -10.17
CA CYS A 264 -13.12 -29.56 -11.21
C CYS A 264 -11.60 -29.37 -11.09
N ALA A 265 -11.03 -29.52 -9.89
CA ALA A 265 -9.58 -29.48 -9.67
C ALA A 265 -8.84 -30.77 -10.12
N THR A 266 -9.59 -31.81 -10.53
CA THR A 266 -9.01 -33.08 -11.00
C THR A 266 -8.20 -32.87 -12.28
N GLU A 267 -7.04 -33.49 -12.35
CA GLU A 267 -6.16 -33.44 -13.50
C GLU A 267 -6.84 -34.07 -14.73
N GLN A 268 -6.61 -33.44 -15.88
CA GLN A 268 -7.15 -33.85 -17.16
C GLN A 268 -6.09 -34.50 -18.04
N ALA A 269 -4.81 -34.18 -17.82
CA ALA A 269 -3.70 -34.87 -18.46
C ALA A 269 -2.47 -34.98 -17.55
N ILE A 270 -1.76 -36.09 -17.72
CA ILE A 270 -0.44 -36.37 -17.15
C ILE A 270 0.60 -35.98 -18.20
N ILE A 271 1.47 -35.04 -17.87
CA ILE A 271 2.58 -34.59 -18.72
C ILE A 271 3.87 -35.05 -18.03
N ALA A 272 4.38 -36.22 -18.45
CA ALA A 272 5.50 -36.85 -17.77
C ALA A 272 6.81 -36.60 -18.52
N HIS A 273 7.86 -36.25 -17.77
CA HIS A 273 9.21 -36.15 -18.30
C HIS A 273 9.65 -37.50 -18.91
N LYS A 274 10.36 -37.47 -20.04
CA LYS A 274 10.74 -38.66 -20.81
C LYS A 274 11.39 -39.77 -19.99
N ASP A 275 12.18 -39.39 -18.98
CA ASP A 275 12.93 -40.33 -18.14
C ASP A 275 12.04 -41.11 -17.16
N VAL A 276 10.87 -40.56 -16.80
CA VAL A 276 9.91 -41.19 -15.87
C VAL A 276 8.65 -41.70 -16.57
N TYR A 277 8.46 -41.39 -17.86
CA TYR A 277 7.27 -41.78 -18.61
C TYR A 277 6.98 -43.30 -18.55
N GLU A 278 7.97 -44.13 -18.89
CA GLU A 278 7.82 -45.59 -18.91
C GLU A 278 7.66 -46.20 -17.50
N PRO A 279 8.48 -45.83 -16.50
CA PRO A 279 8.23 -46.25 -15.12
C PRO A 279 6.84 -45.86 -14.59
N LEU A 280 6.39 -44.63 -14.84
CA LEU A 280 5.09 -44.14 -14.39
C LEU A 280 3.95 -44.91 -15.05
N LEU A 281 4.03 -45.14 -16.37
CA LEU A 281 3.06 -45.95 -17.12
C LEU A 281 2.92 -47.35 -16.52
N ARG A 282 4.04 -48.03 -16.23
CA ARG A 282 4.01 -49.36 -15.60
C ARG A 282 3.34 -49.33 -14.23
N GLU A 283 3.65 -48.31 -13.43
CA GLU A 283 3.12 -48.17 -12.07
C GLU A 283 1.62 -47.79 -12.06
N LEU A 284 1.14 -47.05 -13.06
CA LEU A 284 -0.29 -46.80 -13.31
C LEU A 284 -1.02 -48.09 -13.72
N LYS A 285 -0.47 -48.87 -14.68
CA LYS A 285 -1.04 -50.18 -15.05
C LYS A 285 -1.11 -51.15 -13.88
N ARG A 286 -0.09 -51.14 -13.00
CA ARG A 286 -0.06 -51.95 -11.78
C ARG A 286 -1.25 -51.64 -10.85
N ARG A 287 -1.71 -50.38 -10.85
CA ARG A 287 -2.90 -49.90 -10.12
C ARG A 287 -4.19 -49.96 -10.96
N LYS A 288 -4.22 -50.81 -12.00
CA LYS A 288 -5.43 -51.08 -12.80
C LYS A 288 -5.91 -49.90 -13.66
N ALA A 289 -5.02 -48.96 -14.00
CA ALA A 289 -5.30 -48.03 -15.09
C ALA A 289 -5.27 -48.79 -16.43
N TYR A 290 -6.36 -48.73 -17.20
CA TYR A 290 -6.46 -49.37 -18.51
C TYR A 290 -6.00 -48.41 -19.61
N PHE A 291 -4.96 -48.79 -20.35
CA PHE A 291 -4.43 -47.99 -21.45
C PHE A 291 -5.12 -48.40 -22.75
N VAL A 292 -5.86 -47.48 -23.35
CA VAL A 292 -6.60 -47.73 -24.59
C VAL A 292 -5.65 -47.81 -25.79
N ASN A 293 -5.93 -48.71 -26.73
CA ASN A 293 -5.24 -48.73 -28.03
C ASN A 293 -5.78 -47.64 -28.97
N ALA A 294 -5.21 -47.51 -30.17
CA ALA A 294 -5.59 -46.45 -31.11
C ALA A 294 -7.07 -46.51 -31.55
N ASP A 295 -7.62 -47.71 -31.76
CA ASP A 295 -9.01 -47.90 -32.19
C ASP A 295 -9.99 -47.60 -31.03
N GLU A 296 -9.66 -48.07 -29.83
CA GLU A 296 -10.40 -47.78 -28.59
C GLU A 296 -10.37 -46.29 -28.25
N LYS A 297 -9.21 -45.62 -28.43
CA LYS A 297 -9.06 -44.17 -28.26
C LYS A 297 -10.00 -43.41 -29.21
N ALA A 298 -10.03 -43.75 -30.49
CA ALA A 298 -10.90 -43.09 -31.46
C ALA A 298 -12.39 -43.26 -31.11
N LYS A 299 -12.80 -44.46 -30.68
CA LYS A 299 -14.15 -44.73 -30.18
C LYS A 299 -14.48 -43.88 -28.95
N LEU A 300 -13.55 -43.81 -28.00
CA LEU A 300 -13.69 -43.03 -26.78
C LEU A 300 -13.85 -41.53 -27.07
N GLU A 301 -13.01 -40.97 -27.95
CA GLU A 301 -13.09 -39.59 -28.42
C GLU A 301 -14.44 -39.29 -29.07
N GLN A 302 -14.88 -40.15 -29.99
CA GLN A 302 -16.14 -39.98 -30.69
C GLN A 302 -17.33 -39.99 -29.73
N TYR A 303 -17.35 -40.87 -28.73
CA TYR A 303 -18.41 -40.92 -27.73
C TYR A 303 -18.40 -39.72 -26.77
N MET A 304 -17.21 -39.33 -26.30
CA MET A 304 -17.07 -38.28 -25.29
C MET A 304 -17.21 -36.88 -25.85
N PHE A 305 -16.73 -36.63 -27.07
CA PHE A 305 -16.64 -35.27 -27.64
C PHE A 305 -17.37 -35.11 -28.98
N GLY A 306 -17.87 -36.19 -29.57
CA GLY A 306 -18.53 -36.17 -30.88
C GLY A 306 -17.56 -36.08 -32.06
N CYS A 307 -16.26 -36.10 -31.80
CA CYS A 307 -15.21 -36.02 -32.81
C CYS A 307 -13.98 -36.82 -32.38
N THR A 308 -13.16 -37.21 -33.37
CA THR A 308 -11.87 -37.90 -33.16
C THR A 308 -10.69 -36.95 -33.36
N ALA A 309 -9.52 -37.34 -32.86
CA ALA A 309 -8.30 -36.59 -33.04
C ALA A 309 -8.03 -36.28 -34.52
N TYR A 310 -7.64 -35.04 -34.80
CA TYR A 310 -7.37 -34.52 -36.15
C TYR A 310 -8.56 -34.51 -37.14
N SER A 311 -9.80 -34.64 -36.66
CA SER A 311 -11.00 -34.56 -37.51
C SER A 311 -11.38 -33.14 -37.97
N GLY A 312 -10.80 -32.09 -37.36
CA GLY A 312 -11.10 -30.68 -37.66
C GLY A 312 -12.37 -30.13 -37.01
N ASN A 313 -13.08 -30.93 -36.20
CA ASN A 313 -14.27 -30.52 -35.47
C ASN A 313 -13.93 -30.05 -34.05
N THR A 314 -14.60 -29.00 -33.57
CA THR A 314 -14.44 -28.50 -32.19
C THR A 314 -14.99 -29.53 -31.18
N PRO A 315 -14.19 -29.98 -30.20
CA PRO A 315 -14.63 -30.97 -29.22
C PRO A 315 -15.69 -30.38 -28.28
N LYS A 316 -16.81 -31.09 -28.10
CA LYS A 316 -17.86 -30.72 -27.15
C LYS A 316 -18.21 -31.89 -26.25
N LEU A 317 -17.95 -31.75 -24.96
CA LEU A 317 -18.19 -32.82 -23.99
C LEU A 317 -19.66 -33.25 -23.99
N ASN A 318 -19.89 -34.54 -24.17
CA ASN A 318 -21.18 -35.19 -24.03
C ASN A 318 -21.66 -35.08 -22.58
N SER A 319 -22.80 -34.43 -22.36
CA SER A 319 -23.32 -34.11 -21.02
C SER A 319 -23.70 -35.33 -20.17
N VAL A 320 -23.77 -36.53 -20.77
CA VAL A 320 -24.03 -37.82 -20.09
C VAL A 320 -22.77 -38.41 -19.47
N VAL A 321 -21.59 -38.10 -20.00
CA VAL A 321 -20.29 -38.68 -19.60
C VAL A 321 -19.86 -38.32 -18.17
N PRO A 322 -20.02 -37.07 -17.70
CA PRO A 322 -19.50 -36.68 -16.39
C PRO A 322 -20.01 -37.57 -15.24
N GLY A 323 -19.07 -38.14 -14.48
CA GLY A 323 -19.35 -38.98 -13.33
C GLY A 323 -19.82 -40.40 -13.66
N LYS A 324 -19.55 -40.91 -14.86
CA LYS A 324 -19.77 -42.32 -15.20
C LYS A 324 -18.52 -43.16 -14.94
N SER A 325 -18.72 -44.44 -14.60
CA SER A 325 -17.62 -45.38 -14.38
C SER A 325 -16.83 -45.62 -15.66
N PRO A 326 -15.54 -46.03 -15.57
CA PRO A 326 -14.75 -46.33 -16.76
C PRO A 326 -15.37 -47.48 -17.59
N GLN A 327 -16.00 -48.47 -16.94
CA GLN A 327 -16.70 -49.57 -17.61
C GLN A 327 -17.89 -49.07 -18.44
N TYR A 328 -18.71 -48.20 -17.86
CA TYR A 328 -19.86 -47.62 -18.56
C TYR A 328 -19.40 -46.83 -19.79
N ILE A 329 -18.37 -46.00 -19.62
CA ILE A 329 -17.84 -45.18 -20.71
C ILE A 329 -17.27 -46.05 -21.84
N ALA A 330 -16.53 -47.11 -21.51
CA ALA A 330 -15.99 -48.04 -22.49
C ALA A 330 -17.11 -48.76 -23.27
N HIS A 331 -18.08 -49.34 -22.56
CA HIS A 331 -19.22 -50.04 -23.14
C HIS A 331 -19.98 -49.14 -24.13
N GLU A 332 -20.33 -47.92 -23.70
CA GLU A 332 -21.06 -46.97 -24.54
C GLU A 332 -20.23 -46.43 -25.72
N ALA A 333 -18.90 -46.40 -25.58
CA ALA A 333 -18.00 -46.11 -26.69
C ALA A 333 -17.83 -47.32 -27.65
N GLY A 334 -18.32 -48.52 -27.29
CA GLY A 334 -18.31 -49.70 -28.13
C GLY A 334 -17.07 -50.58 -27.98
N PHE A 335 -16.50 -50.67 -26.77
CA PHE A 335 -15.46 -51.63 -26.40
C PHE A 335 -15.57 -52.05 -24.93
N GLU A 336 -14.92 -53.14 -24.55
CA GLU A 336 -14.96 -53.68 -23.18
C GLU A 336 -13.60 -53.54 -22.49
N ILE A 337 -13.61 -53.38 -21.17
CA ILE A 337 -12.42 -53.31 -20.32
C ILE A 337 -12.58 -54.27 -19.13
N PRO A 338 -11.49 -54.62 -18.42
CA PRO A 338 -11.60 -55.43 -17.20
C PRO A 338 -12.52 -54.80 -16.13
N ASP A 339 -13.28 -55.64 -15.43
CA ASP A 339 -14.19 -55.19 -14.36
C ASP A 339 -13.46 -54.45 -13.22
N ASP A 340 -12.19 -54.74 -13.01
CA ASP A 340 -11.35 -54.12 -11.98
C ASP A 340 -10.58 -52.88 -12.46
N ALA A 341 -10.81 -52.42 -13.70
CA ALA A 341 -10.19 -51.20 -14.22
C ALA A 341 -10.71 -49.96 -13.46
N VAL A 342 -9.79 -49.15 -12.93
CA VAL A 342 -10.16 -47.99 -12.09
C VAL A 342 -10.26 -46.69 -12.89
N ILE A 343 -9.47 -46.53 -13.95
CA ILE A 343 -9.50 -45.39 -14.87
C ILE A 343 -9.10 -45.82 -16.29
N LEU A 344 -9.48 -45.03 -17.28
CA LEU A 344 -8.97 -45.12 -18.64
C LEU A 344 -7.80 -44.13 -18.83
N VAL A 345 -6.77 -44.52 -19.57
CA VAL A 345 -5.65 -43.66 -19.95
C VAL A 345 -5.44 -43.73 -21.45
N ALA A 346 -5.41 -42.58 -22.11
CA ALA A 346 -5.14 -42.47 -23.54
C ALA A 346 -3.86 -41.68 -23.78
N GLU A 347 -2.95 -42.24 -24.59
CA GLU A 347 -1.76 -41.51 -25.03
C GLU A 347 -2.15 -40.46 -26.08
N CYS A 348 -1.77 -39.20 -25.85
CA CYS A 348 -2.04 -38.07 -26.74
C CYS A 348 -0.74 -37.48 -27.27
N LYS A 349 -0.74 -37.01 -28.53
CA LYS A 349 0.46 -36.47 -29.17
C LYS A 349 0.75 -35.04 -28.74
N GLU A 350 -0.28 -34.23 -28.55
CA GLU A 350 -0.18 -32.81 -28.24
C GLU A 350 -1.35 -32.34 -27.37
N VAL A 351 -1.22 -31.13 -26.84
CA VAL A 351 -2.27 -30.45 -26.07
C VAL A 351 -3.11 -29.58 -26.99
N GLY A 352 -4.43 -29.70 -26.88
CA GLY A 352 -5.39 -28.79 -27.51
C GLY A 352 -6.55 -29.51 -28.19
N GLU A 353 -7.39 -28.75 -28.89
CA GLU A 353 -8.64 -29.24 -29.51
C GLU A 353 -8.44 -30.36 -30.54
N MET A 354 -7.25 -30.46 -31.15
CA MET A 354 -6.89 -31.52 -32.09
C MET A 354 -6.76 -32.90 -31.43
N GLU A 355 -6.61 -32.93 -30.10
CA GLU A 355 -6.56 -34.12 -29.25
C GLU A 355 -7.65 -33.95 -28.16
N PRO A 356 -8.92 -34.29 -28.45
CA PRO A 356 -10.08 -33.98 -27.59
C PRO A 356 -9.94 -34.45 -26.14
N LEU A 357 -9.25 -35.57 -25.92
CA LEU A 357 -9.02 -36.11 -24.57
C LEU A 357 -8.11 -35.22 -23.71
N THR A 358 -7.50 -34.15 -24.25
CA THR A 358 -6.77 -33.14 -23.46
C THR A 358 -7.66 -32.02 -22.91
N MET A 359 -8.97 -32.02 -23.23
CA MET A 359 -9.95 -31.08 -22.70
C MET A 359 -10.52 -31.56 -21.35
N GLU A 360 -11.34 -30.73 -20.70
CA GLU A 360 -12.07 -31.10 -19.48
C GLU A 360 -13.06 -32.24 -19.75
N LYS A 361 -12.96 -33.33 -18.97
CA LYS A 361 -13.75 -34.56 -19.15
C LYS A 361 -14.73 -34.85 -18.02
N LEU A 362 -14.45 -34.37 -16.80
CA LEU A 362 -15.19 -34.68 -15.56
C LEU A 362 -15.53 -36.18 -15.39
N ALA A 363 -14.61 -37.03 -15.83
CA ALA A 363 -14.77 -38.48 -15.96
C ALA A 363 -13.44 -39.17 -15.59
N PRO A 364 -13.43 -40.49 -15.28
CA PRO A 364 -12.24 -41.25 -14.90
C PRO A 364 -11.37 -41.61 -16.13
N VAL A 365 -11.02 -40.61 -16.93
CA VAL A 365 -10.23 -40.71 -18.17
C VAL A 365 -9.08 -39.71 -18.15
N HIS A 366 -7.83 -40.17 -18.19
CA HIS A 366 -6.63 -39.32 -18.31
C HIS A 366 -6.09 -39.29 -19.73
N ALA A 367 -5.68 -38.12 -20.20
CA ALA A 367 -4.67 -38.06 -21.27
C ALA A 367 -3.27 -38.26 -20.67
N MET A 368 -2.37 -38.88 -21.41
CA MET A 368 -0.96 -39.02 -21.02
C MET A 368 -0.05 -38.57 -22.17
N LEU A 369 0.83 -37.61 -21.89
CA LEU A 369 1.73 -37.00 -22.86
C LEU A 369 3.18 -37.09 -22.38
N ARG A 370 4.10 -37.26 -23.32
CA ARG A 370 5.54 -37.31 -23.06
C ARG A 370 6.15 -35.93 -23.30
N ALA A 371 6.89 -35.43 -22.31
CA ALA A 371 7.71 -34.23 -22.43
C ALA A 371 9.19 -34.59 -22.53
N GLU A 372 9.88 -34.10 -23.56
CA GLU A 372 11.30 -34.36 -23.81
C GLU A 372 12.23 -33.70 -22.78
N ASN A 373 11.74 -32.63 -22.16
CA ASN A 373 12.41 -31.87 -21.10
C ASN A 373 11.38 -31.03 -20.31
N LYS A 374 11.84 -30.44 -19.21
CA LYS A 374 11.06 -29.51 -18.37
C LYS A 374 10.36 -28.43 -19.18
N GLU A 375 11.07 -27.76 -20.09
CA GLU A 375 10.56 -26.59 -20.81
C GLU A 375 9.37 -26.96 -21.70
N GLN A 376 9.48 -28.07 -22.43
CA GLN A 376 8.35 -28.59 -23.21
C GLN A 376 7.18 -29.00 -22.30
N GLY A 377 7.46 -29.64 -21.16
CA GLY A 377 6.43 -30.04 -20.20
C GLY A 377 5.66 -28.84 -19.64
N PHE A 378 6.36 -27.77 -19.29
CA PHE A 378 5.75 -26.53 -18.81
C PHE A 378 4.93 -25.85 -19.91
N LYS A 379 5.42 -25.82 -21.15
CA LYS A 379 4.66 -25.29 -22.29
C LYS A 379 3.35 -26.06 -22.53
N MET A 380 3.39 -27.39 -22.43
CA MET A 380 2.17 -28.22 -22.52
C MET A 380 1.20 -27.91 -21.38
N CYS A 381 1.69 -27.70 -20.15
CA CYS A 381 0.85 -27.29 -19.03
C CYS A 381 0.19 -25.92 -19.28
N GLU A 382 0.95 -24.93 -19.77
CA GLU A 382 0.42 -23.61 -20.14
C GLU A 382 -0.69 -23.71 -21.19
N GLN A 383 -0.49 -24.54 -22.22
CA GLN A 383 -1.49 -24.79 -23.25
C GLN A 383 -2.77 -25.39 -22.68
N MET A 384 -2.68 -26.32 -21.73
CA MET A 384 -3.86 -26.89 -21.06
C MET A 384 -4.62 -25.84 -20.26
N LEU A 385 -3.88 -24.97 -19.56
CA LEU A 385 -4.44 -23.92 -18.74
C LEU A 385 -5.17 -22.84 -19.54
N VAL A 386 -4.93 -22.68 -20.85
CA VAL A 386 -5.77 -21.82 -21.70
C VAL A 386 -7.25 -22.21 -21.61
N HIS A 387 -7.54 -23.50 -21.47
CA HIS A 387 -8.90 -24.04 -21.37
C HIS A 387 -9.38 -24.23 -19.93
N GLY A 388 -8.54 -23.91 -18.93
CA GLY A 388 -8.83 -24.04 -17.49
C GLY A 388 -8.25 -22.89 -16.67
N ALA A 389 -8.22 -21.70 -17.26
CA ALA A 389 -7.39 -20.59 -16.81
C ALA A 389 -7.75 -20.18 -15.38
N GLY A 390 -6.73 -20.05 -14.54
CA GLY A 390 -6.88 -19.67 -13.14
C GLY A 390 -7.36 -20.79 -12.21
N HIS A 391 -7.74 -21.96 -12.71
CA HIS A 391 -8.27 -23.03 -11.85
C HIS A 391 -7.17 -23.75 -11.05
N THR A 392 -6.61 -24.84 -11.55
CA THR A 392 -5.66 -25.69 -10.82
C THR A 392 -4.55 -26.17 -11.77
N ALA A 393 -3.31 -26.25 -11.27
CA ALA A 393 -2.21 -26.93 -11.93
C ALA A 393 -1.47 -27.81 -10.91
N VAL A 394 -0.99 -28.97 -11.33
CA VAL A 394 -0.39 -29.98 -10.44
C VAL A 394 1.05 -30.26 -10.87
N ILE A 395 1.95 -30.38 -9.90
CA ILE A 395 3.34 -30.77 -10.12
C ILE A 395 3.75 -31.86 -9.13
N HIS A 396 4.40 -32.91 -9.65
CA HIS A 396 5.05 -33.95 -8.86
C HIS A 396 6.56 -33.89 -9.07
N THR A 397 7.30 -33.51 -8.04
CA THR A 397 8.77 -33.41 -8.01
C THR A 397 9.27 -33.34 -6.56
N ASN A 398 10.49 -33.76 -6.28
CA ASN A 398 11.18 -33.51 -5.01
C ASN A 398 12.00 -32.22 -5.02
N ASN A 399 12.09 -31.53 -6.18
CA ASN A 399 12.82 -30.29 -6.34
C ASN A 399 11.95 -29.06 -5.99
N GLN A 400 12.23 -28.42 -4.87
CA GLN A 400 11.47 -27.26 -4.40
C GLN A 400 11.61 -26.02 -5.29
N ASP A 401 12.78 -25.77 -5.87
CA ASP A 401 13.00 -24.61 -6.74
C ASP A 401 12.24 -24.76 -8.06
N LEU A 402 12.12 -25.99 -8.56
CA LEU A 402 11.28 -26.29 -9.71
C LEU A 402 9.79 -26.01 -9.45
N VAL A 403 9.31 -26.30 -8.24
CA VAL A 403 7.93 -25.97 -7.83
C VAL A 403 7.70 -24.47 -7.80
N ARG A 404 8.68 -23.69 -7.29
CA ARG A 404 8.60 -22.23 -7.29
C ARG A 404 8.60 -21.67 -8.71
N GLU A 405 9.45 -22.20 -9.59
CA GLU A 405 9.47 -21.83 -11.01
C GLU A 405 8.12 -22.14 -11.67
N TYR A 406 7.58 -23.35 -11.47
CA TYR A 406 6.27 -23.75 -11.99
C TYR A 406 5.16 -22.84 -11.49
N GLY A 407 5.16 -22.51 -10.19
CA GLY A 407 4.14 -21.65 -9.59
C GLY A 407 4.19 -20.19 -10.06
N VAL A 408 5.38 -19.66 -10.39
CA VAL A 408 5.52 -18.32 -11.00
C VAL A 408 4.99 -18.32 -12.44
N ARG A 409 5.12 -19.45 -13.15
CA ARG A 409 4.84 -19.54 -14.59
C ARG A 409 3.38 -19.92 -14.91
N MET A 410 2.78 -20.84 -14.15
CA MET A 410 1.44 -21.35 -14.47
C MET A 410 0.34 -20.36 -14.11
N HIS A 411 -0.53 -20.04 -15.07
CA HIS A 411 -1.75 -19.25 -14.85
C HIS A 411 -2.86 -20.07 -14.17
N ALA A 412 -2.62 -20.51 -12.94
CA ALA A 412 -3.57 -21.21 -12.08
C ALA A 412 -3.50 -20.65 -10.65
N CYS A 413 -4.65 -20.45 -9.99
CA CYS A 413 -4.66 -19.90 -8.63
C CYS A 413 -4.40 -20.97 -7.55
N ARG A 414 -4.41 -22.25 -7.90
CA ARG A 414 -4.00 -23.37 -7.04
C ARG A 414 -2.90 -24.16 -7.72
N ILE A 415 -1.71 -24.12 -7.15
CA ILE A 415 -0.58 -24.97 -7.54
C ILE A 415 -0.49 -26.10 -6.52
N VAL A 416 -0.83 -27.31 -6.94
CA VAL A 416 -0.86 -28.50 -6.08
C VAL A 416 0.47 -29.24 -6.26
N TRP A 417 1.19 -29.43 -5.17
CA TRP A 417 2.50 -30.08 -5.17
C TRP A 417 2.41 -31.44 -4.48
N ASN A 418 2.88 -32.51 -5.15
CA ASN A 418 3.01 -33.85 -4.60
C ASN A 418 1.74 -34.36 -3.88
N SER A 419 0.58 -34.07 -4.44
CA SER A 419 -0.72 -34.48 -3.90
C SER A 419 -1.75 -34.61 -5.02
N PRO A 420 -2.83 -35.39 -4.83
CA PRO A 420 -3.91 -35.52 -5.81
C PRO A 420 -4.57 -34.16 -6.09
N GLY A 421 -4.71 -33.77 -7.35
CA GLY A 421 -5.25 -32.48 -7.76
C GLY A 421 -6.66 -32.19 -7.25
N SER A 422 -7.54 -33.19 -7.25
CA SER A 422 -8.93 -33.03 -6.78
C SER A 422 -9.00 -32.70 -5.29
N LEU A 423 -8.35 -33.50 -4.45
CA LEU A 423 -8.36 -33.36 -2.98
C LEU A 423 -7.41 -32.24 -2.48
N GLY A 424 -6.30 -32.02 -3.20
CA GLY A 424 -5.40 -30.91 -2.94
C GLY A 424 -6.01 -29.55 -3.33
N GLY A 425 -6.75 -29.49 -4.43
CA GLY A 425 -7.37 -28.24 -4.91
C GLY A 425 -8.53 -27.76 -4.05
N VAL A 426 -9.32 -28.67 -3.46
CA VAL A 426 -10.38 -28.30 -2.52
C VAL A 426 -9.83 -27.83 -1.17
N GLY A 427 -8.61 -28.23 -0.79
CA GLY A 427 -7.89 -27.74 0.39
C GLY A 427 -8.05 -28.60 1.66
N ASP A 428 -7.24 -28.29 2.69
CA ASP A 428 -7.17 -28.88 4.05
C ASP A 428 -6.81 -30.37 4.16
N ILE A 429 -7.21 -31.23 3.20
CA ILE A 429 -6.96 -32.68 3.28
C ILE A 429 -5.48 -33.01 3.10
N TYR A 430 -4.83 -32.40 2.11
CA TYR A 430 -3.42 -32.66 1.76
C TYR A 430 -2.51 -31.44 1.94
N ASN A 431 -3.08 -30.26 2.18
CA ASN A 431 -2.35 -29.00 2.22
C ASN A 431 -3.11 -27.94 3.03
N ALA A 432 -2.51 -26.76 3.19
CA ALA A 432 -3.08 -25.65 3.96
C ALA A 432 -3.97 -24.69 3.14
N ILE A 433 -4.36 -25.03 1.91
CA ILE A 433 -5.33 -24.24 1.16
C ILE A 433 -6.67 -24.33 1.88
N ALA A 434 -7.39 -23.22 2.00
CA ALA A 434 -8.67 -23.18 2.71
C ALA A 434 -9.70 -24.17 2.10
N PRO A 435 -10.39 -25.00 2.90
CA PRO A 435 -11.27 -26.05 2.39
C PRO A 435 -12.52 -25.45 1.74
N SER A 436 -12.83 -25.76 0.48
CA SER A 436 -13.99 -25.18 -0.22
C SER A 436 -14.48 -26.05 -1.36
N LEU A 437 -15.75 -25.84 -1.73
CA LEU A 437 -16.38 -26.40 -2.93
C LEU A 437 -16.78 -25.32 -3.95
N THR A 438 -16.30 -24.09 -3.74
CA THR A 438 -16.38 -22.97 -4.69
C THR A 438 -14.97 -22.44 -4.91
N LEU A 439 -14.34 -22.85 -6.01
CA LEU A 439 -12.94 -22.59 -6.32
C LEU A 439 -12.84 -21.44 -7.33
N GLY A 440 -12.55 -20.24 -6.85
CA GLY A 440 -12.51 -19.04 -7.69
C GLY A 440 -11.29 -19.02 -8.60
N CYS A 441 -11.45 -18.70 -9.89
CA CYS A 441 -10.37 -18.75 -10.88
C CYS A 441 -9.67 -17.40 -11.13
N GLY A 442 -9.92 -16.40 -10.29
CA GLY A 442 -9.33 -15.07 -10.40
C GLY A 442 -9.61 -14.39 -11.75
N SER A 443 -8.84 -13.35 -12.07
CA SER A 443 -9.00 -12.60 -13.32
C SER A 443 -8.77 -13.47 -14.57
N TYR A 444 -7.94 -14.51 -14.48
CA TYR A 444 -7.71 -15.46 -15.57
C TYR A 444 -8.99 -16.16 -16.04
N GLY A 445 -9.83 -16.57 -15.09
CA GLY A 445 -11.13 -17.19 -15.36
C GLY A 445 -12.32 -16.23 -15.40
N GLY A 446 -12.08 -14.91 -15.39
CA GLY A 446 -13.14 -13.90 -15.32
C GLY A 446 -13.90 -13.89 -13.98
N ASN A 447 -13.23 -14.20 -12.88
CA ASN A 447 -13.81 -14.20 -11.54
C ASN A 447 -13.21 -13.09 -10.66
N SER A 448 -14.00 -12.62 -9.71
CA SER A 448 -13.64 -11.61 -8.69
C SER A 448 -12.83 -12.19 -7.53
N VAL A 449 -12.71 -13.52 -7.43
CA VAL A 449 -11.99 -14.24 -6.38
C VAL A 449 -11.10 -15.31 -6.99
N SER A 450 -9.85 -15.40 -6.52
CA SER A 450 -8.84 -16.38 -6.94
C SER A 450 -8.64 -17.52 -5.93
N GLY A 451 -9.06 -17.32 -4.69
CA GLY A 451 -8.96 -18.31 -3.63
C GLY A 451 -10.13 -19.30 -3.59
N ASN A 452 -10.00 -20.25 -2.69
CA ASN A 452 -11.12 -21.09 -2.24
C ASN A 452 -12.05 -20.19 -1.42
N VAL A 453 -13.31 -20.07 -1.84
CA VAL A 453 -14.27 -19.16 -1.18
C VAL A 453 -14.53 -19.61 0.26
N GLN A 454 -14.56 -18.65 1.19
CA GLN A 454 -14.71 -18.83 2.63
C GLN A 454 -15.71 -17.82 3.23
N ALA A 455 -15.97 -17.94 4.53
CA ALA A 455 -16.79 -16.99 5.29
C ALA A 455 -16.35 -15.52 5.11
N ILE A 456 -15.04 -15.23 5.08
CA ILE A 456 -14.57 -13.84 4.90
C ILE A 456 -15.09 -13.18 3.61
N ASN A 457 -15.42 -13.95 2.58
CA ASN A 457 -15.96 -13.44 1.33
C ASN A 457 -17.44 -13.03 1.43
N LEU A 458 -18.11 -13.36 2.54
CA LEU A 458 -19.50 -13.01 2.85
C LEU A 458 -19.58 -11.96 3.98
N LEU A 459 -18.50 -11.21 4.22
CA LEU A 459 -18.46 -10.10 5.17
C LEU A 459 -18.08 -8.77 4.50
N ASN A 460 -18.71 -7.70 4.97
CA ASN A 460 -18.19 -6.35 4.86
C ASN A 460 -17.33 -6.04 6.09
N ILE A 461 -16.15 -5.45 5.89
CA ILE A 461 -15.26 -5.02 6.98
C ILE A 461 -15.35 -3.50 7.14
N LYS A 462 -16.06 -3.05 8.17
CA LYS A 462 -16.08 -1.64 8.59
C LYS A 462 -14.82 -1.31 9.37
N ARG A 463 -14.25 -0.14 9.16
CA ARG A 463 -13.04 0.34 9.84
C ARG A 463 -13.35 1.57 10.66
N ILE A 464 -13.13 1.50 11.98
CA ILE A 464 -13.12 2.68 12.86
C ILE A 464 -11.67 3.12 12.95
N ALA A 465 -11.36 4.31 12.45
CA ALA A 465 -10.01 4.89 12.51
C ALA A 465 -10.02 6.12 13.42
N ARG A 466 -9.23 6.09 14.50
CA ARG A 466 -9.04 7.26 15.37
C ARG A 466 -8.01 8.22 14.79
N ARG A 467 -8.08 9.50 15.17
CA ARG A 467 -7.02 10.47 14.86
C ARG A 467 -5.73 10.01 15.51
N ASN A 468 -4.69 9.84 14.71
CA ASN A 468 -3.33 9.59 15.17
C ASN A 468 -2.43 10.75 14.78
N ASN A 469 -1.53 11.12 15.69
CA ASN A 469 -0.48 12.06 15.36
C ASN A 469 0.61 11.32 14.58
N ASN A 470 1.13 11.96 13.54
CA ASN A 470 2.34 11.48 12.90
C ASN A 470 3.46 11.46 13.95
N MET A 471 4.26 10.39 13.98
CA MET A 471 5.48 10.39 14.77
C MET A 471 6.33 11.57 14.31
N GLN A 472 6.65 12.48 15.23
CA GLN A 472 7.58 13.57 14.99
C GLN A 472 9.01 13.12 15.32
N TRP A 473 9.97 13.93 14.94
CA TRP A 473 11.38 13.64 15.08
C TRP A 473 12.08 14.83 15.70
N PHE A 474 13.18 14.57 16.40
CA PHE A 474 14.08 15.59 16.89
C PHE A 474 15.50 15.09 16.69
N LYS A 475 16.15 15.51 15.61
CA LYS A 475 17.49 15.02 15.24
C LYS A 475 18.43 16.21 15.04
N ILE A 476 19.44 16.23 15.87
CA ILE A 476 20.56 17.17 15.88
C ILE A 476 21.86 16.37 15.71
N PRO A 477 23.01 17.00 15.44
CA PRO A 477 24.29 16.31 15.42
C PRO A 477 24.50 15.52 16.71
N ALA A 478 25.10 14.33 16.60
CA ALA A 478 25.36 13.48 17.75
C ALA A 478 26.31 14.13 18.77
N LYS A 479 27.11 15.11 18.32
CA LYS A 479 28.06 15.86 19.15
C LYS A 479 28.03 17.33 18.76
N THR A 480 27.76 18.18 19.74
CA THR A 480 27.86 19.64 19.62
C THR A 480 28.84 20.13 20.67
N TYR A 481 29.96 20.69 20.23
CA TYR A 481 30.95 21.34 21.09
C TYR A 481 30.74 22.84 21.02
N PHE A 482 30.71 23.52 22.15
CA PHE A 482 30.56 24.97 22.25
C PHE A 482 31.54 25.52 23.29
N GLU A 483 31.56 26.85 23.48
CA GLU A 483 32.52 27.65 24.28
C GLU A 483 33.69 28.24 23.46
N PRO A 484 34.28 29.37 23.91
CA PRO A 484 35.44 29.97 23.26
C PRO A 484 36.60 28.97 23.04
N ASN A 485 37.10 28.90 21.81
CA ASN A 485 38.16 27.99 21.37
C ASN A 485 37.75 26.50 21.28
N ALA A 486 36.46 26.18 21.15
CA ALA A 486 35.96 24.83 20.96
C ALA A 486 36.57 24.11 19.73
N ILE A 487 37.09 24.83 18.73
CA ILE A 487 37.81 24.23 17.59
C ILE A 487 38.99 23.33 17.99
N ARG A 488 39.50 23.47 19.23
CA ARG A 488 40.52 22.57 19.79
C ARG A 488 40.09 21.10 19.76
N TYR A 489 38.79 20.81 19.79
CA TYR A 489 38.29 19.43 19.67
C TYR A 489 38.72 18.73 18.38
N LEU A 490 39.03 19.47 17.30
CA LEU A 490 39.61 18.88 16.09
C LEU A 490 40.94 18.15 16.35
N ARG A 491 41.63 18.42 17.46
CA ARG A 491 42.83 17.66 17.88
C ARG A 491 42.47 16.27 18.41
N ASP A 492 41.38 16.20 19.15
CA ASP A 492 40.97 15.02 19.92
C ASP A 492 39.96 14.14 19.17
N MET A 493 39.39 14.64 18.07
CA MET A 493 38.42 13.92 17.28
C MET A 493 39.01 12.62 16.71
N TYR A 494 38.35 11.49 16.99
CA TYR A 494 38.82 10.17 16.56
C TYR A 494 38.63 9.93 15.05
N GLY A 495 39.63 9.29 14.44
CA GLY A 495 39.60 8.82 13.05
C GLY A 495 39.53 9.96 12.04
N VAL A 496 40.51 10.88 12.12
CA VAL A 496 40.77 11.94 11.13
C VAL A 496 42.16 11.70 10.57
N GLU A 497 42.27 11.26 9.31
CA GLU A 497 43.56 11.04 8.62
C GLU A 497 43.66 11.87 7.34
N ARG A 498 42.53 12.04 6.64
CA ARG A 498 42.39 12.78 5.38
C ARG A 498 41.20 13.74 5.48
N ALA A 499 41.50 15.03 5.63
CA ALA A 499 40.47 16.07 5.79
C ALA A 499 40.33 16.96 4.54
N VAL A 500 39.10 17.21 4.08
CA VAL A 500 38.83 18.34 3.17
C VAL A 500 38.23 19.46 3.98
N ILE A 501 38.82 20.66 3.89
CA ILE A 501 38.28 21.88 4.49
C ILE A 501 37.50 22.61 3.39
N VAL A 502 36.23 22.89 3.62
CA VAL A 502 35.34 23.58 2.69
C VAL A 502 34.97 24.94 3.28
N CYS A 503 35.28 26.01 2.57
CA CYS A 503 35.01 27.38 2.99
C CYS A 503 34.79 28.30 1.78
N ASP A 504 34.38 29.54 2.05
CA ASP A 504 34.45 30.62 1.07
C ASP A 504 35.85 31.27 1.07
N LYS A 505 36.11 32.08 0.04
CA LYS A 505 37.40 32.75 -0.15
C LYS A 505 37.71 33.77 0.94
N VAL A 506 36.70 34.35 1.56
CA VAL A 506 36.86 35.36 2.62
C VAL A 506 37.38 34.71 3.90
N MET A 507 36.86 33.53 4.26
CA MET A 507 37.32 32.79 5.45
C MET A 507 38.80 32.39 5.35
N GLU A 508 39.27 32.05 4.15
CA GLU A 508 40.69 31.81 3.89
C GLU A 508 41.51 33.11 4.09
N GLN A 509 41.09 34.22 3.46
CA GLN A 509 41.78 35.51 3.55
C GLN A 509 41.83 36.10 4.96
N LEU A 510 40.82 35.82 5.79
CA LEU A 510 40.76 36.25 7.20
C LEU A 510 41.60 35.35 8.14
N GLY A 511 42.25 34.30 7.62
CA GLY A 511 43.09 33.38 8.41
C GLY A 511 42.28 32.46 9.33
N VAL A 512 40.97 32.29 9.09
CA VAL A 512 40.14 31.35 9.87
C VAL A 512 40.54 29.91 9.54
N VAL A 513 40.77 29.63 8.25
CA VAL A 513 41.23 28.31 7.78
C VAL A 513 42.57 27.92 8.40
N ASP A 514 43.49 28.88 8.59
CA ASP A 514 44.78 28.63 9.23
C ASP A 514 44.62 28.11 10.67
N LYS A 515 43.67 28.67 11.44
CA LYS A 515 43.38 28.21 12.81
C LYS A 515 42.92 26.75 12.83
N ILE A 516 42.15 26.32 11.83
CA ILE A 516 41.68 24.94 11.65
C ILE A 516 42.84 24.03 11.28
N VAL A 517 43.66 24.45 10.31
CA VAL A 517 44.88 23.73 9.90
C VAL A 517 45.84 23.55 11.08
N ASP A 518 45.99 24.56 11.93
CA ASP A 518 46.83 24.48 13.13
C ASP A 518 46.30 23.45 14.13
N GLN A 519 44.98 23.28 14.26
CA GLN A 519 44.44 22.20 15.09
C GLN A 519 44.71 20.83 14.48
N LEU A 520 44.58 20.67 13.16
CA LEU A 520 44.89 19.42 12.48
C LEU A 520 46.37 19.07 12.54
N ARG A 521 47.27 20.06 12.47
CA ARG A 521 48.73 19.89 12.60
C ARG A 521 49.17 19.57 14.03
N ALA A 522 48.40 20.00 15.03
CA ALA A 522 48.66 19.73 16.44
C ALA A 522 48.24 18.32 16.91
N ARG A 523 47.74 17.48 15.99
CA ARG A 523 47.37 16.09 16.28
C ARG A 523 48.59 15.18 16.38
N ASP A 524 48.47 14.11 17.15
CA ASP A 524 49.51 13.09 17.28
C ASP A 524 49.75 12.32 15.96
N ASN A 525 48.72 12.19 15.13
CA ASN A 525 48.81 11.58 13.81
C ASN A 525 48.95 12.63 12.70
N ARG A 526 49.70 12.31 11.64
CA ARG A 526 49.87 13.20 10.49
C ARG A 526 48.61 13.22 9.62
N VAL A 527 47.86 14.32 9.65
CA VAL A 527 46.68 14.53 8.80
C VAL A 527 47.06 15.14 7.45
N SER A 528 46.65 14.50 6.37
CA SER A 528 46.66 15.11 5.03
C SER A 528 45.40 15.92 4.83
N PHE A 529 45.51 17.10 4.21
CA PHE A 529 44.33 17.90 3.93
C PHE A 529 44.36 18.62 2.57
N ARG A 530 43.18 18.95 2.09
CA ARG A 530 42.91 19.80 0.92
C ARG A 530 41.91 20.88 1.31
N ILE A 531 41.96 22.01 0.60
CA ILE A 531 41.07 23.15 0.82
C ILE A 531 40.23 23.34 -0.45
N ILE A 532 38.92 23.49 -0.25
CA ILE A 532 37.96 24.01 -1.22
C ILE A 532 37.56 25.38 -0.72
N ASP A 533 38.05 26.43 -1.37
CA ASP A 533 37.88 27.85 -0.99
C ASP A 533 37.03 28.64 -2.00
N TYR A 534 36.52 27.97 -3.03
CA TYR A 534 35.77 28.59 -4.12
C TYR A 534 34.25 28.53 -3.93
N VAL A 535 33.75 28.23 -2.72
CA VAL A 535 32.31 28.24 -2.44
C VAL A 535 31.80 29.67 -2.45
N GLU A 536 30.92 29.96 -3.40
CA GLU A 536 30.22 31.23 -3.55
C GLU A 536 29.08 31.39 -2.53
N PRO A 537 28.67 32.63 -2.20
CA PRO A 537 27.38 32.86 -1.55
C PRO A 537 26.27 32.23 -2.40
N GLU A 538 25.30 31.55 -1.77
CA GLU A 538 24.22 30.85 -2.48
C GLU A 538 24.73 29.74 -3.43
N PRO A 539 25.37 28.70 -2.88
CA PRO A 539 26.21 27.78 -3.62
C PRO A 539 25.45 27.03 -4.72
N SER A 540 26.11 26.82 -5.85
CA SER A 540 25.53 26.23 -7.06
C SER A 540 25.65 24.72 -7.13
N VAL A 541 24.81 24.11 -7.98
CA VAL A 541 24.91 22.69 -8.35
C VAL A 541 26.31 22.38 -8.92
N GLU A 542 26.85 23.26 -9.75
CA GLU A 542 28.17 23.11 -10.36
C GLU A 542 29.29 23.08 -9.31
N THR A 543 29.21 23.93 -8.29
CA THR A 543 30.19 23.97 -7.19
C THR A 543 30.18 22.67 -6.38
N VAL A 544 29.00 22.14 -6.03
CA VAL A 544 28.90 20.90 -5.25
C VAL A 544 29.31 19.67 -6.07
N GLU A 545 28.98 19.61 -7.36
CA GLU A 545 29.42 18.55 -8.27
C GLU A 545 30.94 18.52 -8.40
N ARG A 546 31.56 19.70 -8.58
CA ARG A 546 33.02 19.84 -8.67
C ARG A 546 33.71 19.42 -7.37
N GLY A 547 33.19 19.86 -6.22
CA GLY A 547 33.73 19.48 -4.91
C GLY A 547 33.62 17.98 -4.64
N ALA A 548 32.46 17.38 -4.94
CA ALA A 548 32.25 15.94 -4.81
C ALA A 548 33.18 15.13 -5.73
N ALA A 549 33.41 15.59 -6.96
CA ALA A 549 34.35 14.96 -7.89
C ALA A 549 35.78 14.97 -7.36
N MET A 550 36.26 16.11 -6.83
CA MET A 550 37.57 16.19 -6.21
C MET A 550 37.68 15.24 -5.01
N MET A 551 36.65 15.19 -4.15
CA MET A 551 36.62 14.27 -3.01
C MET A 551 36.64 12.81 -3.46
N ARG A 552 35.91 12.43 -4.50
CA ARG A 552 35.79 11.03 -4.94
C ARG A 552 37.00 10.55 -5.75
N ASP A 553 37.45 11.37 -6.70
CA ASP A 553 38.35 10.95 -7.76
C ASP A 553 39.82 11.29 -7.42
N GLU A 554 40.07 12.29 -6.56
CA GLU A 554 41.43 12.77 -6.26
C GLU A 554 41.86 12.56 -4.80
N PHE A 555 41.00 12.83 -3.82
CA PHE A 555 41.45 12.95 -2.43
C PHE A 555 40.88 11.93 -1.44
N GLN A 556 39.67 11.41 -1.63
CA GLN A 556 39.04 10.39 -0.77
C GLN A 556 39.16 10.70 0.73
N PRO A 557 38.53 11.79 1.21
CA PRO A 557 38.59 12.15 2.63
C PRO A 557 37.82 11.17 3.52
N ASP A 558 38.26 11.07 4.77
CA ASP A 558 37.47 10.47 5.87
C ASP A 558 36.74 11.54 6.70
N THR A 559 37.09 12.81 6.52
CA THR A 559 36.51 13.95 7.24
C THR A 559 36.33 15.14 6.31
N ILE A 560 35.13 15.72 6.28
CA ILE A 560 34.82 16.98 5.61
C ILE A 560 34.58 18.00 6.71
N ILE A 561 35.33 19.10 6.70
CA ILE A 561 35.26 20.19 7.67
C ILE A 561 34.72 21.42 6.96
N ALA A 562 33.45 21.72 7.16
CA ALA A 562 32.81 22.91 6.63
C ALA A 562 33.01 24.09 7.60
N VAL A 563 33.60 25.18 7.12
CA VAL A 563 33.94 26.35 7.92
C VAL A 563 33.42 27.60 7.22
N GLY A 564 32.52 28.33 7.87
CA GLY A 564 31.92 29.53 7.28
C GLY A 564 30.50 29.79 7.73
N GLY A 565 29.74 30.54 6.93
CA GLY A 565 28.28 30.67 7.09
C GLY A 565 27.51 29.49 6.49
N GLY A 566 26.22 29.70 6.19
CA GLY A 566 25.37 28.67 5.59
C GLY A 566 25.90 28.13 4.26
N SER A 567 26.44 28.98 3.38
CA SER A 567 26.86 28.56 2.04
C SER A 567 27.93 27.45 2.03
N PRO A 568 29.08 27.55 2.74
CA PRO A 568 30.03 26.44 2.81
C PRO A 568 29.46 25.17 3.45
N MET A 569 28.58 25.30 4.45
CA MET A 569 27.98 24.15 5.15
C MET A 569 26.97 23.41 4.27
N ASP A 570 26.09 24.15 3.59
CA ASP A 570 25.09 23.60 2.67
C ASP A 570 25.75 22.92 1.46
N ALA A 571 26.77 23.58 0.89
CA ALA A 571 27.59 22.98 -0.17
C ALA A 571 28.25 21.69 0.31
N SER A 572 28.81 21.68 1.52
CA SER A 572 29.47 20.49 2.09
C SER A 572 28.52 19.33 2.34
N LYS A 573 27.27 19.58 2.74
CA LYS A 573 26.25 18.52 2.92
C LYS A 573 25.95 17.79 1.61
N ILE A 574 25.84 18.54 0.50
CA ILE A 574 25.57 17.94 -0.81
C ILE A 574 26.83 17.31 -1.40
N MET A 575 28.01 17.93 -1.23
CA MET A 575 29.29 17.29 -1.58
C MET A 575 29.47 15.96 -0.85
N TRP A 576 29.14 15.91 0.44
CA TRP A 576 29.20 14.71 1.27
C TRP A 576 28.26 13.61 0.75
N LEU A 577 27.00 13.96 0.45
CA LEU A 577 26.03 13.05 -0.14
C LEU A 577 26.53 12.44 -1.45
N MET A 578 26.98 13.28 -2.39
CA MET A 578 27.44 12.84 -3.72
C MET A 578 28.78 12.10 -3.68
N TYR A 579 29.59 12.32 -2.65
CA TYR A 579 30.82 11.56 -2.40
C TYR A 579 30.51 10.15 -1.86
N GLU A 580 29.57 10.05 -0.92
CA GLU A 580 29.12 8.77 -0.34
C GLU A 580 28.38 7.92 -1.37
N HIS A 581 27.46 8.52 -2.13
CA HIS A 581 26.53 7.85 -3.05
C HIS A 581 26.56 8.50 -4.45
N PRO A 582 27.58 8.19 -5.28
CA PRO A 582 27.78 8.83 -6.58
C PRO A 582 26.72 8.48 -7.63
N GLU A 583 25.89 7.48 -7.38
CA GLU A 583 24.75 7.11 -8.23
C GLU A 583 23.56 8.07 -8.12
N ILE A 584 23.53 8.93 -7.09
CA ILE A 584 22.42 9.87 -6.85
C ILE A 584 22.59 11.12 -7.70
N SER A 585 21.55 11.48 -8.45
CA SER A 585 21.49 12.74 -9.20
C SER A 585 20.92 13.86 -8.33
N PHE A 586 21.39 15.09 -8.52
CA PHE A 586 20.81 16.26 -7.86
C PHE A 586 19.32 16.45 -8.21
N ALA A 587 18.88 15.98 -9.39
CA ALA A 587 17.47 16.04 -9.79
C ALA A 587 16.56 15.26 -8.82
N ASP A 588 17.03 14.14 -8.26
CA ASP A 588 16.27 13.28 -7.35
C ASP A 588 16.07 13.92 -5.97
N LEU A 589 16.87 14.96 -5.64
CA LEU A 589 16.85 15.64 -4.34
C LEU A 589 15.79 16.74 -4.23
N ARG A 590 15.19 17.15 -5.37
CA ARG A 590 14.30 18.32 -5.49
C ARG A 590 12.85 18.04 -5.07
N GLU A 591 12.52 16.80 -4.72
CA GLU A 591 11.13 16.42 -4.43
C GLU A 591 10.59 17.05 -3.15
N LYS A 592 9.37 17.59 -3.23
CA LYS A 592 8.61 18.05 -2.08
C LYS A 592 8.01 16.90 -1.30
N PHE A 593 7.76 17.15 -0.02
CA PHE A 593 7.06 16.20 0.82
C PHE A 593 6.26 16.88 1.93
N PHE A 594 5.19 16.21 2.36
CA PHE A 594 4.46 16.52 3.60
C PHE A 594 5.04 15.81 4.82
N ASP A 595 5.62 14.63 4.62
CA ASP A 595 6.31 13.83 5.64
C ASP A 595 7.62 13.35 5.02
N ILE A 596 8.73 13.81 5.59
CA ILE A 596 10.09 13.50 5.13
C ILE A 596 10.41 12.00 5.09
N ARG A 597 9.62 11.15 5.77
CA ARG A 597 9.76 9.69 5.72
C ARG A 597 8.96 9.04 4.59
N LYS A 598 8.04 9.78 3.97
CA LYS A 598 7.16 9.31 2.89
C LYS A 598 7.55 9.93 1.54
N ARG A 599 8.79 10.38 1.40
CA ARG A 599 9.34 10.87 0.13
C ARG A 599 9.29 9.77 -0.92
N ALA A 600 9.12 10.14 -2.18
CA ALA A 600 9.19 9.17 -3.27
C ALA A 600 10.64 8.73 -3.50
N PHE A 601 11.61 9.65 -3.34
CA PHE A 601 13.03 9.34 -3.28
C PHE A 601 13.58 9.30 -1.84
N LYS A 602 14.31 8.22 -1.49
CA LYS A 602 14.92 8.03 -0.17
C LYS A 602 16.43 8.18 -0.25
N ILE A 603 16.99 9.12 0.50
CA ILE A 603 18.43 9.28 0.62
C ILE A 603 19.00 8.16 1.54
N PRO A 604 20.03 7.42 1.10
CA PRO A 604 20.66 6.40 1.93
C PRO A 604 21.39 7.02 3.15
N PRO A 605 21.68 6.23 4.19
CA PRO A 605 22.49 6.71 5.30
C PRO A 605 23.86 7.25 4.84
N LEU A 606 24.29 8.36 5.43
CA LEU A 606 25.62 8.95 5.23
C LEU A 606 26.54 8.63 6.42
N GLY A 607 27.86 8.82 6.24
CA GLY A 607 28.85 8.62 7.29
C GLY A 607 29.70 7.36 7.14
N SER A 608 29.57 6.64 6.01
CA SER A 608 30.31 5.40 5.78
C SER A 608 31.73 5.65 5.25
N LYS A 609 31.89 6.67 4.38
CA LYS A 609 33.17 7.09 3.82
C LYS A 609 33.76 8.28 4.56
N ALA A 610 32.95 9.27 4.93
CA ALA A 610 33.41 10.47 5.60
C ALA A 610 32.46 10.98 6.69
N LYS A 611 33.00 11.67 7.70
CA LYS A 611 32.23 12.44 8.68
C LYS A 611 32.12 13.89 8.23
N LEU A 612 30.97 14.53 8.44
CA LEU A 612 30.81 15.97 8.24
C LEU A 612 30.91 16.72 9.58
N VAL A 613 31.87 17.63 9.67
CA VAL A 613 32.08 18.56 10.80
C VAL A 613 31.73 19.96 10.33
N CYS A 614 30.78 20.62 10.99
CA CYS A 614 30.39 21.99 10.67
C CYS A 614 30.85 22.97 11.77
N ILE A 615 31.46 24.07 11.35
CA ILE A 615 32.03 25.11 12.21
C ILE A 615 31.50 26.47 11.73
N PRO A 616 30.42 26.99 12.34
CA PRO A 616 29.84 28.25 11.92
C PRO A 616 30.76 29.43 12.27
N THR A 617 30.90 30.37 11.34
CA THR A 617 31.55 31.67 11.56
C THR A 617 30.54 32.82 11.54
N SER A 618 29.26 32.50 11.38
CA SER A 618 28.15 33.43 11.48
C SER A 618 27.07 32.96 12.46
N SER A 619 26.41 33.92 13.11
CA SER A 619 25.37 33.65 14.11
C SER A 619 23.97 33.82 13.53
N GLY A 620 23.62 33.01 12.51
CA GLY A 620 22.32 33.10 11.82
C GLY A 620 21.73 31.77 11.37
N THR A 621 22.39 31.12 10.41
CA THR A 621 21.79 30.04 9.59
C THR A 621 21.43 28.77 10.35
N GLY A 622 22.13 28.45 11.45
CA GLY A 622 21.99 27.17 12.15
C GLY A 622 22.37 25.94 11.32
N SER A 623 22.98 26.11 10.13
CA SER A 623 23.28 25.01 9.20
C SER A 623 24.21 23.95 9.82
N GLU A 624 24.97 24.30 10.85
CA GLU A 624 25.83 23.37 11.57
C GLU A 624 25.07 22.27 12.32
N VAL A 625 23.78 22.46 12.61
CA VAL A 625 22.94 21.50 13.33
C VAL A 625 21.74 20.99 12.53
N THR A 626 21.47 21.56 11.35
CA THR A 626 20.24 21.28 10.62
C THR A 626 20.41 20.23 9.51
N PRO A 627 19.33 19.52 9.14
CA PRO A 627 19.29 18.61 7.98
C PRO A 627 19.16 19.32 6.61
N TYR A 628 19.13 20.66 6.59
CA TYR A 628 18.85 21.44 5.38
C TYR A 628 20.13 21.77 4.63
N ALA A 629 20.05 21.80 3.30
CA ALA A 629 21.06 22.39 2.44
C ALA A 629 20.34 23.14 1.32
N VAL A 630 20.70 24.40 1.12
CA VAL A 630 20.08 25.22 0.08
C VAL A 630 21.05 25.43 -1.07
N ILE A 631 20.69 24.89 -2.23
CA ILE A 631 21.54 24.91 -3.44
C ILE A 631 20.83 25.63 -4.58
N THR A 632 21.55 26.53 -5.23
CA THR A 632 21.08 27.28 -6.40
C THR A 632 21.27 26.46 -7.67
N ASP A 633 20.22 26.31 -8.46
CA ASP A 633 20.31 25.79 -9.83
C ASP A 633 20.29 26.95 -10.82
N HIS A 634 21.47 27.35 -11.30
CA HIS A 634 21.60 28.45 -12.26
C HIS A 634 20.90 28.19 -13.59
N LYS A 635 20.64 26.93 -13.96
CA LYS A 635 19.95 26.58 -15.21
C LYS A 635 18.46 26.87 -15.13
N THR A 636 17.87 26.71 -13.96
CA THR A 636 16.43 26.92 -13.73
C THR A 636 16.11 28.24 -13.02
N GLY A 637 17.11 28.86 -12.38
CA GLY A 637 16.93 30.06 -11.56
C GLY A 637 16.17 29.80 -10.27
N TYR A 638 16.12 28.54 -9.81
CA TYR A 638 15.53 28.13 -8.53
C TYR A 638 16.59 27.92 -7.47
N LYS A 639 16.23 28.23 -6.22
CA LYS A 639 16.99 27.92 -5.02
C LYS A 639 16.27 26.77 -4.33
N TYR A 640 16.86 25.57 -4.33
CA TYR A 640 16.22 24.35 -3.84
C TYR A 640 16.63 24.10 -2.38
N PRO A 641 15.68 24.19 -1.42
CA PRO A 641 15.92 23.72 -0.05
C PRO A 641 15.83 22.19 -0.01
N ILE A 642 16.99 21.53 -0.02
CA ILE A 642 17.07 20.08 0.14
C ILE A 642 17.07 19.75 1.62
N THR A 643 16.27 18.79 2.04
CA THR A 643 16.18 18.40 3.45
C THR A 643 16.00 16.90 3.60
N ASP A 644 16.85 16.30 4.43
CA ASP A 644 16.79 14.89 4.78
C ASP A 644 17.51 14.61 6.10
N TYR A 645 17.02 13.62 6.86
CA TYR A 645 17.67 13.18 8.09
C TYR A 645 19.11 12.74 7.86
N ALA A 646 19.42 12.21 6.69
CA ALA A 646 20.76 11.78 6.34
C ALA A 646 21.75 12.95 6.28
N LEU A 647 21.29 14.17 5.97
CA LEU A 647 22.13 15.37 5.82
C LEU A 647 22.48 16.05 7.15
N THR A 648 21.96 15.59 8.30
CA THR A 648 22.35 16.13 9.60
C THR A 648 23.86 15.93 9.81
N PRO A 649 24.63 17.00 10.12
CA PRO A 649 26.07 16.89 10.34
C PRO A 649 26.44 15.88 11.45
N THR A 650 27.63 15.29 11.33
CA THR A 650 28.13 14.35 12.34
C THR A 650 28.55 15.07 13.62
N VAL A 651 29.19 16.24 13.47
CA VAL A 651 29.69 17.08 14.57
C VAL A 651 29.42 18.54 14.26
N ALA A 652 28.95 19.29 15.24
CA ALA A 652 28.92 20.75 15.23
C ALA A 652 29.95 21.30 16.22
N ILE A 653 30.72 22.32 15.83
CA ILE A 653 31.66 23.04 16.72
C ILE A 653 31.33 24.53 16.70
N VAL A 654 30.62 24.99 17.71
CA VAL A 654 30.08 26.34 17.88
C VAL A 654 31.07 27.18 18.69
N ASP A 655 32.07 27.74 18.00
CA ASP A 655 33.13 28.55 18.62
C ASP A 655 32.86 30.05 18.43
N PRO A 656 32.38 30.76 19.48
CA PRO A 656 31.99 32.16 19.37
C PRO A 656 33.17 33.09 19.03
N VAL A 657 34.42 32.65 19.19
CA VAL A 657 35.60 33.44 18.82
C VAL A 657 35.67 33.64 17.31
N LEU A 658 35.20 32.67 16.52
CA LEU A 658 35.24 32.73 15.07
C LEU A 658 34.17 33.68 14.48
N ALA A 659 33.09 33.94 15.21
CA ALA A 659 32.04 34.88 14.80
C ALA A 659 32.37 36.37 15.09
N ARG A 660 33.43 36.67 15.87
CA ARG A 660 33.74 38.05 16.29
C ARG A 660 34.21 38.96 15.16
N THR A 661 34.70 38.40 14.06
CA THR A 661 35.18 39.15 12.89
C THR A 661 34.07 39.50 11.90
N GLN A 662 32.82 39.12 12.19
CA GLN A 662 31.70 39.45 11.32
C GLN A 662 31.51 40.97 11.18
N PRO A 663 31.37 41.50 9.95
CA PRO A 663 30.99 42.90 9.75
C PRO A 663 29.64 43.21 10.40
N ARG A 664 29.46 44.46 10.87
CA ARG A 664 28.22 44.91 11.53
C ARG A 664 26.96 44.54 10.76
N ARG A 665 26.93 44.80 9.45
CA ARG A 665 25.76 44.51 8.60
C ARG A 665 25.41 43.02 8.60
N LEU A 666 26.42 42.16 8.43
CA LEU A 666 26.25 40.71 8.47
C LEU A 666 25.76 40.23 9.85
N ALA A 667 26.26 40.81 10.93
CA ALA A 667 25.81 40.47 12.28
C ALA A 667 24.34 40.86 12.53
N CYS A 668 23.89 42.01 12.01
CA CYS A 668 22.47 42.38 12.04
C CYS A 668 21.60 41.44 11.21
N ASP A 669 21.97 41.19 9.96
CA ASP A 669 21.20 40.33 9.05
C ASP A 669 21.12 38.90 9.60
N SER A 670 22.24 38.32 10.06
CA SER A 670 22.27 36.98 10.64
C SER A 670 21.52 36.88 11.97
N GLY A 671 21.56 37.92 12.81
CA GLY A 671 20.77 37.95 14.03
C GLY A 671 19.26 37.95 13.79
N PHE A 672 18.80 38.68 12.78
CA PHE A 672 17.38 38.68 12.38
C PHE A 672 16.97 37.34 11.75
N ASP A 673 17.84 36.74 10.96
CA ASP A 673 17.66 35.39 10.42
C ASP A 673 17.40 34.37 11.54
N ALA A 674 18.27 34.34 12.55
CA ALA A 674 18.11 33.49 13.73
C ALA A 674 16.84 33.80 14.54
N LEU A 675 16.43 35.07 14.61
CA LEU A 675 15.20 35.46 15.31
C LEU A 675 13.97 34.91 14.57
N THR A 676 13.94 35.06 13.25
CA THR A 676 12.89 34.50 12.39
C THR A 676 12.85 32.98 12.51
N HIS A 677 14.01 32.29 12.46
CA HIS A 677 14.09 30.85 12.68
C HIS A 677 13.39 30.42 13.98
N ALA A 678 13.70 31.10 15.08
CA ALA A 678 13.14 30.78 16.38
C ALA A 678 11.63 31.05 16.45
N MET A 679 11.16 32.20 15.95
CA MET A 679 9.73 32.54 15.97
C MET A 679 8.90 31.61 15.07
N GLU A 680 9.35 31.36 13.84
CA GLU A 680 8.63 30.48 12.91
C GLU A 680 8.62 29.02 13.39
N ALA A 681 9.74 28.51 13.92
CA ALA A 681 9.79 27.18 14.52
C ALA A 681 8.80 27.05 15.68
N TYR A 682 8.59 28.10 16.46
CA TYR A 682 7.63 28.10 17.57
C TYR A 682 6.18 28.05 17.06
N VAL A 683 5.83 28.84 16.05
CA VAL A 683 4.44 28.89 15.55
C VAL A 683 4.12 27.83 14.50
N SER A 684 5.11 27.07 14.04
CA SER A 684 4.95 26.01 13.05
C SER A 684 3.93 24.94 13.48
N VAL A 685 3.24 24.35 12.51
CA VAL A 685 2.37 23.19 12.76
C VAL A 685 3.17 21.93 13.18
N TYR A 686 4.48 21.91 12.94
CA TYR A 686 5.39 20.84 13.38
C TYR A 686 6.06 21.11 14.73
N ALA A 687 5.77 22.26 15.35
CA ALA A 687 6.27 22.59 16.68
C ALA A 687 5.91 21.49 17.72
N ASN A 688 6.80 21.29 18.68
CA ASN A 688 6.69 20.33 19.75
C ASN A 688 7.51 20.76 20.97
N ASP A 689 7.26 20.13 22.11
CA ASP A 689 7.86 20.53 23.39
C ASP A 689 9.40 20.64 23.35
N PHE A 690 10.09 19.81 22.54
CA PHE A 690 11.55 19.89 22.36
C PHE A 690 11.96 21.14 21.57
N THR A 691 11.28 21.42 20.46
CA THR A 691 11.57 22.60 19.62
C THR A 691 11.15 23.88 20.32
N ASP A 692 10.08 23.83 21.11
CA ASP A 692 9.50 24.97 21.81
C ASP A 692 10.46 25.54 22.86
N ALA A 693 11.07 24.67 23.66
CA ALA A 693 12.07 25.05 24.65
C ALA A 693 13.27 25.78 24.00
N MET A 694 13.74 25.27 22.86
CA MET A 694 14.86 25.86 22.15
C MET A 694 14.49 27.17 21.45
N ALA A 695 13.34 27.21 20.79
CA ALA A 695 12.84 28.38 20.08
C ALA A 695 12.63 29.57 21.03
N LEU A 696 11.89 29.39 22.13
CA LEU A 696 11.64 30.47 23.10
C LEU A 696 12.95 30.98 23.75
N HIS A 697 13.86 30.08 24.11
CA HIS A 697 15.13 30.48 24.71
C HIS A 697 16.03 31.20 23.69
N ALA A 698 16.09 30.70 22.46
CA ALA A 698 16.82 31.34 21.38
C ALA A 698 16.29 32.75 21.08
N SER A 699 14.97 32.92 20.91
CA SER A 699 14.36 34.23 20.69
C SER A 699 14.72 35.21 21.80
N LYS A 700 14.68 34.78 23.07
CA LYS A 700 15.03 35.61 24.21
C LYS A 700 16.50 36.04 24.19
N LEU A 701 17.42 35.08 24.00
CA LEU A 701 18.85 35.39 23.93
C LEU A 701 19.16 36.35 22.79
N ILE A 702 18.53 36.17 21.62
CA ILE A 702 18.72 37.06 20.47
C ILE A 702 18.21 38.45 20.79
N TRP A 703 16.99 38.56 21.34
CA TRP A 703 16.37 39.82 21.69
C TRP A 703 17.19 40.63 22.72
N GLU A 704 17.77 39.97 23.72
CA GLU A 704 18.56 40.61 24.76
C GLU A 704 19.99 40.99 24.32
N ASN A 705 20.52 40.38 23.25
CA ASN A 705 21.95 40.47 22.92
C ASN A 705 22.27 40.99 21.51
N LEU A 706 21.34 40.96 20.55
CA LEU A 706 21.65 41.34 19.17
C LEU A 706 22.15 42.79 19.06
N ASN A 707 21.46 43.76 19.67
CA ASN A 707 21.90 45.16 19.67
C ASN A 707 23.31 45.32 20.28
N ASP A 708 23.57 44.69 21.41
CA ASP A 708 24.84 44.84 22.11
C ASP A 708 25.99 44.15 21.36
N SER A 709 25.70 43.05 20.65
CA SER A 709 26.71 42.34 19.85
C SER A 709 27.29 43.21 18.72
N VAL A 710 26.54 44.22 18.26
CA VAL A 710 26.92 45.10 17.15
C VAL A 710 27.27 46.53 17.60
N ASN A 711 26.43 47.14 18.44
CA ASN A 711 26.49 48.56 18.77
C ASN A 711 27.14 48.86 20.13
N CYS A 712 27.39 47.85 20.99
CA CYS A 712 27.98 48.11 22.30
C CYS A 712 29.43 48.61 22.17
N GLU A 713 29.77 49.65 22.93
CA GLU A 713 31.12 50.20 23.05
C GLU A 713 31.94 49.47 24.13
N ASP A 714 31.29 48.92 25.15
CA ASP A 714 31.94 48.12 26.19
C ASP A 714 32.41 46.78 25.60
N SER A 715 33.73 46.59 25.55
CA SER A 715 34.32 45.42 24.90
C SER A 715 33.97 44.11 25.60
N GLN A 716 33.75 44.09 26.92
CA GLN A 716 33.44 42.87 27.64
C GLN A 716 31.98 42.47 27.38
N ARG A 717 31.05 43.42 27.54
CA ARG A 717 29.63 43.19 27.25
C ARG A 717 29.40 42.82 25.79
N LYS A 718 30.13 43.45 24.86
CA LYS A 718 30.08 43.10 23.43
C LYS A 718 30.48 41.64 23.18
N VAL A 719 31.58 41.18 23.78
CA VAL A 719 32.05 39.80 23.65
C VAL A 719 31.04 38.81 24.23
N GLU A 720 30.47 39.11 25.40
CA GLU A 720 29.42 38.30 26.01
C GLU A 720 28.17 38.23 25.12
N ALA A 721 27.74 39.37 24.55
CA ALA A 721 26.60 39.43 23.64
C ALA A 721 26.83 38.63 22.35
N GLN A 722 28.02 38.71 21.76
CA GLN A 722 28.40 37.94 20.58
C GLN A 722 28.36 36.43 20.83
N GLU A 723 28.81 35.99 22.01
CA GLU A 723 28.75 34.59 22.41
C GLU A 723 27.30 34.12 22.59
N LYS A 724 26.45 34.91 23.25
CA LYS A 724 25.02 34.59 23.39
C LYS A 724 24.31 34.52 22.05
N MET A 725 24.61 35.43 21.12
CA MET A 725 24.09 35.39 19.75
C MET A 725 24.47 34.10 19.03
N HIS A 726 25.73 33.68 19.15
CA HIS A 726 26.23 32.48 18.49
C HIS A 726 25.52 31.21 18.99
N ASN A 727 25.41 31.08 20.31
CA ASN A 727 24.70 29.96 20.93
C ASN A 727 23.19 29.98 20.58
N ALA A 728 22.57 31.16 20.56
CA ALA A 728 21.16 31.29 20.26
C ALA A 728 20.82 30.93 18.81
N ALA A 729 21.68 31.30 17.85
CA ALA A 729 21.53 30.91 16.45
C ALA A 729 21.58 29.38 16.29
N THR A 730 22.51 28.70 16.96
CA THR A 730 22.55 27.23 16.97
C THR A 730 21.28 26.63 17.58
N MET A 731 20.78 27.18 18.69
CA MET A 731 19.54 26.70 19.32
C MET A 731 18.31 26.91 18.41
N ALA A 732 18.22 28.04 17.72
CA ALA A 732 17.20 28.28 16.71
C ALA A 732 17.32 27.24 15.57
N GLY A 733 18.55 26.94 15.13
CA GLY A 733 18.89 25.86 14.20
C GLY A 733 18.37 24.49 14.62
N MET A 734 18.62 24.10 15.88
CA MET A 734 18.14 22.84 16.43
C MET A 734 16.59 22.78 16.48
N ALA A 735 15.93 23.90 16.76
CA ALA A 735 14.47 23.99 16.77
C ALA A 735 13.88 23.83 15.37
N PHE A 736 14.28 24.67 14.40
CA PHE A 736 13.71 24.61 13.05
C PHE A 736 14.16 23.37 12.28
N GLY A 737 15.31 22.79 12.64
CA GLY A 737 15.77 21.52 12.09
C GLY A 737 14.70 20.41 12.16
N SER A 738 13.79 20.49 13.13
CA SER A 738 12.69 19.53 13.34
C SER A 738 11.30 20.14 13.18
N ALA A 739 11.12 21.43 13.52
CA ALA A 739 9.85 22.15 13.38
C ALA A 739 9.65 22.79 12.00
N PHE A 740 10.66 22.78 11.12
CA PHE A 740 10.66 23.53 9.87
C PHE A 740 10.45 25.04 10.09
N LEU A 741 10.40 25.77 8.99
CA LEU A 741 10.18 27.23 8.93
C LEU A 741 8.84 27.52 8.25
N GLY A 742 8.46 28.79 8.15
CA GLY A 742 7.13 29.19 7.70
C GLY A 742 7.15 30.07 6.45
N MET A 743 6.10 30.87 6.35
CA MET A 743 5.86 31.77 5.23
C MET A 743 6.93 32.86 5.08
N CYS A 744 7.56 33.31 6.17
CA CYS A 744 8.61 34.33 6.11
C CYS A 744 9.80 33.81 5.30
N HIS A 745 10.31 32.62 5.63
CA HIS A 745 11.40 32.01 4.87
C HIS A 745 11.02 31.65 3.43
N ALA A 746 9.81 31.13 3.22
CA ALA A 746 9.30 30.84 1.88
C ALA A 746 9.32 32.08 0.96
N MET A 747 8.83 33.21 1.47
CA MET A 747 8.88 34.49 0.76
C MET A 747 10.32 35.03 0.65
N ALA A 748 11.13 34.88 1.70
CA ALA A 748 12.49 35.41 1.73
C ALA A 748 13.45 34.69 0.78
N HIS A 749 13.35 33.36 0.63
CA HIS A 749 14.09 32.61 -0.40
C HIS A 749 13.77 33.14 -1.80
N THR A 750 12.49 33.39 -2.06
CA THR A 750 12.01 33.84 -3.37
C THR A 750 12.42 35.27 -3.66
N ILE A 751 12.07 36.22 -2.78
CA ILE A 751 12.35 37.65 -2.98
C ILE A 751 13.85 37.91 -2.94
N GLY A 752 14.59 37.28 -2.02
CA GLY A 752 16.06 37.41 -1.96
C GLY A 752 16.73 36.96 -3.26
N ALA A 753 16.29 35.83 -3.83
CA ALA A 753 16.82 35.31 -5.09
C ALA A 753 16.48 36.20 -6.31
N LEU A 754 15.26 36.75 -6.38
CA LEU A 754 14.80 37.56 -7.52
C LEU A 754 15.27 39.02 -7.45
N CYS A 755 15.37 39.61 -6.25
CA CYS A 755 15.68 41.02 -6.06
C CYS A 755 17.11 41.29 -5.57
N HIS A 756 17.91 40.24 -5.35
CA HIS A 756 19.28 40.32 -4.85
C HIS A 756 19.42 41.05 -3.50
N VAL A 757 18.40 40.90 -2.64
CA VAL A 757 18.43 41.39 -1.25
C VAL A 757 18.98 40.27 -0.35
N VAL A 758 19.85 40.62 0.60
CA VAL A 758 20.48 39.67 1.52
C VAL A 758 19.41 38.96 2.36
N HIS A 759 19.51 37.63 2.50
CA HIS A 759 18.47 36.79 3.10
C HIS A 759 17.97 37.26 4.48
N GLY A 760 18.89 37.47 5.44
CA GLY A 760 18.52 37.94 6.78
C GLY A 760 17.88 39.34 6.79
N HIS A 761 18.22 40.17 5.80
CA HIS A 761 17.60 41.48 5.60
C HIS A 761 16.16 41.36 5.08
N THR A 762 15.94 40.46 4.12
CA THR A 762 14.61 40.11 3.61
C THR A 762 13.72 39.57 4.73
N ASN A 763 14.26 38.69 5.59
CA ASN A 763 13.59 38.20 6.79
C ASN A 763 13.22 39.34 7.76
N ALA A 764 14.12 40.29 8.01
CA ALA A 764 13.85 41.44 8.88
C ALA A 764 12.73 42.37 8.35
N ILE A 765 12.58 42.49 7.02
CA ILE A 765 11.50 43.27 6.41
C ILE A 765 10.16 42.53 6.51
N LEU A 766 10.15 41.23 6.21
CA LEU A 766 8.91 40.42 6.10
C LEU A 766 8.34 39.96 7.44
N LEU A 767 9.18 39.71 8.45
CA LEU A 767 8.75 39.08 9.70
C LEU A 767 7.56 39.79 10.38
N PRO A 768 7.53 41.13 10.53
CA PRO A 768 6.37 41.81 11.12
C PRO A 768 5.05 41.56 10.37
N TYR A 769 5.09 41.51 9.04
CA TYR A 769 3.93 41.21 8.21
C TYR A 769 3.44 39.77 8.40
N VAL A 770 4.38 38.83 8.47
CA VAL A 770 4.06 37.41 8.67
C VAL A 770 3.52 37.15 10.09
N ILE A 771 4.04 37.85 11.11
CA ILE A 771 3.50 37.81 12.47
C ILE A 771 2.03 38.26 12.46
N ARG A 772 1.71 39.40 11.83
CA ARG A 772 0.33 39.90 11.72
C ARG A 772 -0.56 38.93 10.95
N TYR A 773 -0.08 38.42 9.82
CA TYR A 773 -0.83 37.48 8.97
C TYR A 773 -1.18 36.16 9.67
N ASN A 774 -0.18 35.55 10.32
CA ASN A 774 -0.37 34.33 11.10
C ASN A 774 -1.08 34.63 12.44
N GLY A 775 -1.04 35.85 12.93
CA GLY A 775 -1.78 36.30 14.12
C GLY A 775 -3.26 36.60 13.87
N GLN A 776 -3.81 36.18 12.73
CA GLN A 776 -5.24 36.25 12.43
C GLN A 776 -5.83 34.85 12.30
N ILE A 777 -7.15 34.73 12.52
CA ILE A 777 -7.88 33.48 12.26
C ILE A 777 -7.84 33.19 10.76
N PRO A 778 -7.34 32.01 10.32
CA PRO A 778 -7.20 31.73 8.90
C PRO A 778 -8.53 31.36 8.25
N GLN A 779 -8.67 31.70 6.97
CA GLN A 779 -9.75 31.17 6.14
C GLN A 779 -9.53 29.67 5.84
N GLU A 780 -8.26 29.28 5.67
CA GLU A 780 -7.88 27.90 5.37
C GLU A 780 -6.77 27.42 6.34
N PRO A 781 -7.07 26.45 7.22
CA PRO A 781 -6.09 25.90 8.15
C PRO A 781 -5.16 24.89 7.46
N THR A 782 -3.92 24.78 7.94
CA THR A 782 -2.95 23.80 7.43
C THR A 782 -3.32 22.37 7.85
N SER A 783 -3.27 21.42 6.91
CA SER A 783 -3.58 20.01 7.15
C SER A 783 -2.40 19.28 7.83
N TRP A 784 -2.40 19.24 9.17
CA TRP A 784 -1.42 18.45 9.93
C TRP A 784 -2.06 17.68 11.09
N PRO A 785 -1.85 16.35 11.23
CA PRO A 785 -2.55 15.55 12.23
C PRO A 785 -2.35 15.97 13.69
N LYS A 786 -1.23 16.60 14.05
CA LYS A 786 -1.03 17.13 15.42
C LYS A 786 -1.73 18.48 15.64
N TYR A 787 -1.88 19.28 14.59
CA TYR A 787 -2.44 20.62 14.67
C TYR A 787 -3.98 20.52 14.70
N ASN A 788 -4.55 20.41 15.90
CA ASN A 788 -5.99 20.17 16.11
C ASN A 788 -6.82 21.44 16.30
N ARG A 789 -6.16 22.57 16.53
CA ARG A 789 -6.74 23.90 16.66
C ARG A 789 -5.71 24.93 16.22
N TYR A 790 -6.19 26.06 15.71
CA TYR A 790 -5.33 27.20 15.41
C TYR A 790 -4.93 27.90 16.70
N ILE A 791 -3.62 28.03 16.96
CA ILE A 791 -3.10 28.60 18.23
C ILE A 791 -2.01 29.66 18.01
N ALA A 792 -1.82 30.13 16.77
CA ALA A 792 -0.70 31.01 16.45
C ALA A 792 -0.78 32.35 17.19
N LEU A 793 -1.99 32.88 17.45
CA LEU A 793 -2.17 34.14 18.18
C LEU A 793 -1.63 34.03 19.61
N GLU A 794 -2.02 32.98 20.33
CA GLU A 794 -1.58 32.71 21.70
C GLU A 794 -0.07 32.48 21.75
N ARG A 795 0.49 31.81 20.73
CA ARG A 795 1.93 31.56 20.64
C ARG A 795 2.74 32.84 20.38
N TYR A 796 2.25 33.75 19.54
CA TYR A 796 2.89 35.07 19.37
C TYR A 796 2.77 35.93 20.63
N GLN A 797 1.63 35.90 21.32
CA GLN A 797 1.49 36.56 22.62
C GLN A 797 2.48 36.00 23.66
N GLU A 798 2.71 34.69 23.66
CA GLU A 798 3.71 34.06 24.53
C GLU A 798 5.14 34.47 24.18
N ILE A 799 5.47 34.58 22.88
CA ILE A 799 6.74 35.17 22.44
C ILE A 799 6.86 36.58 23.00
N ALA A 800 5.86 37.46 22.84
CA ALA A 800 5.90 38.82 23.36
C ALA A 800 6.23 38.84 24.86
N LYS A 801 5.50 38.04 25.65
CA LYS A 801 5.73 37.89 27.09
C LYS A 801 7.15 37.41 27.41
N ASN A 802 7.66 36.43 26.67
CA ASN A 802 8.99 35.86 26.89
C ASN A 802 10.11 36.85 26.57
N LEU A 803 9.89 37.75 25.61
CA LEU A 803 10.83 38.81 25.22
C LEU A 803 10.75 40.07 26.12
N GLY A 804 9.77 40.15 27.03
CA GLY A 804 9.51 41.35 27.82
C GLY A 804 8.83 42.48 27.03
N VAL A 805 8.26 42.17 25.87
CA VAL A 805 7.36 43.05 25.12
C VAL A 805 5.97 42.98 25.76
N ASP A 806 5.21 44.09 25.77
CA ASP A 806 3.84 44.10 26.29
C ASP A 806 2.97 43.06 25.55
N PRO A 807 2.55 41.96 26.22
CA PRO A 807 1.77 40.91 25.57
C PRO A 807 0.32 41.31 25.31
N GLY A 808 -0.10 42.53 25.67
CA GLY A 808 -1.49 42.96 25.55
C GLY A 808 -2.43 42.21 26.49
N LYS A 809 -3.72 42.56 26.46
CA LYS A 809 -4.78 41.89 27.22
C LYS A 809 -5.39 40.72 26.45
N THR A 810 -5.35 40.77 25.12
CA THR A 810 -5.81 39.70 24.22
C THR A 810 -4.68 39.20 23.33
N PRO A 811 -4.75 37.97 22.80
CA PRO A 811 -3.76 37.46 21.86
C PRO A 811 -3.56 38.35 20.62
N GLU A 812 -4.62 38.98 20.10
CA GLU A 812 -4.58 39.90 18.96
C GLU A 812 -3.76 41.17 19.28
N GLU A 813 -3.95 41.74 20.48
CA GLU A 813 -3.14 42.86 20.95
C GLU A 813 -1.67 42.43 21.12
N GLY A 814 -1.42 41.22 21.61
CA GLY A 814 -0.08 40.64 21.76
C GLY A 814 0.64 40.45 20.41
N VAL A 815 -0.08 39.98 19.39
CA VAL A 815 0.42 39.88 18.01
C VAL A 815 0.87 41.24 17.49
N GLU A 816 0.01 42.26 17.58
CA GLU A 816 0.33 43.59 17.07
C GLU A 816 1.49 44.24 17.84
N ASN A 817 1.49 44.13 19.17
CA ASN A 817 2.57 44.63 20.00
C ASN A 817 3.90 43.95 19.68
N LEU A 818 3.91 42.63 19.43
CA LEU A 818 5.10 41.91 19.01
C LEU A 818 5.58 42.38 17.63
N ALA A 819 4.69 42.46 16.64
CA ALA A 819 5.04 42.88 15.29
C ALA A 819 5.65 44.28 15.28
N ARG A 820 5.03 45.23 16.00
CA ARG A 820 5.57 46.58 16.17
C ARG A 820 6.92 46.59 16.89
N ALA A 821 7.07 45.82 17.96
CA ALA A 821 8.35 45.73 18.67
C ALA A 821 9.48 45.22 17.76
N VAL A 822 9.19 44.26 16.86
CA VAL A 822 10.16 43.77 15.86
C VAL A 822 10.55 44.87 14.87
N GLU A 823 9.59 45.68 14.41
CA GLU A 823 9.83 46.84 13.55
C GLU A 823 10.70 47.90 14.26
N GLU A 824 10.36 48.26 15.50
CA GLU A 824 11.11 49.21 16.32
C GLU A 824 12.53 48.70 16.60
N TYR A 825 12.70 47.40 16.91
CA TYR A 825 14.01 46.81 17.13
C TYR A 825 14.89 46.89 15.86
N ARG A 826 14.31 46.55 14.71
CA ARG A 826 14.99 46.67 13.39
C ARG A 826 15.40 48.12 13.10
N ASN A 827 14.46 49.04 13.22
CA ASN A 827 14.62 50.43 12.78
C ASN A 827 15.48 51.24 13.76
N GLU A 828 15.16 51.20 15.05
CA GLU A 828 15.74 52.10 16.06
C GLU A 828 17.00 51.54 16.71
N LYS A 829 17.08 50.22 16.94
CA LYS A 829 18.26 49.60 17.54
C LYS A 829 19.32 49.29 16.50
N LEU A 830 18.93 48.71 15.35
CA LEU A 830 19.91 48.25 14.35
C LEU A 830 20.10 49.20 13.16
N GLY A 831 19.15 50.09 12.89
CA GLY A 831 19.21 51.01 11.75
C GLY A 831 19.21 50.27 10.41
N MET A 832 18.41 49.21 10.28
CA MET A 832 18.25 48.45 9.04
C MET A 832 17.17 49.07 8.15
N ASP A 833 17.23 48.81 6.83
CA ASP A 833 16.24 49.31 5.89
C ASP A 833 14.85 48.73 6.21
N ALA A 834 13.82 49.57 6.14
CA ALA A 834 12.47 49.20 6.57
C ALA A 834 11.60 48.60 5.45
N SER A 835 12.05 48.65 4.20
CA SER A 835 11.28 48.20 3.03
C SER A 835 12.18 47.82 1.85
N PHE A 836 11.66 47.06 0.89
CA PHE A 836 12.42 46.71 -0.31
C PHE A 836 12.73 47.92 -1.20
N LYS A 837 11.88 48.95 -1.20
CA LYS A 837 12.17 50.22 -1.86
C LYS A 837 13.38 50.92 -1.23
N ALA A 838 13.50 50.90 0.10
CA ALA A 838 14.66 51.45 0.80
C ALA A 838 15.96 50.67 0.51
N CYS A 839 15.85 49.37 0.21
CA CYS A 839 16.98 48.55 -0.24
C CYS A 839 17.45 48.87 -1.68
N GLY A 840 16.73 49.73 -2.42
CA GLY A 840 17.05 50.10 -3.79
C GLY A 840 16.53 49.13 -4.87
N VAL A 841 15.54 48.30 -4.54
CA VAL A 841 14.88 47.43 -5.53
C VAL A 841 14.03 48.30 -6.47
N ASP A 842 14.14 48.06 -7.78
CA ASP A 842 13.38 48.82 -8.79
C ASP A 842 11.88 48.47 -8.75
N GLU A 843 11.04 49.51 -8.86
CA GLU A 843 9.59 49.39 -8.68
C GLU A 843 8.93 48.63 -9.82
N GLU A 844 9.24 49.01 -11.07
CA GLU A 844 8.63 48.37 -12.24
C GLU A 844 9.05 46.90 -12.33
N TYR A 845 10.32 46.61 -12.06
CA TYR A 845 10.83 45.25 -11.97
C TYR A 845 10.11 44.44 -10.89
N TYR A 846 9.98 44.96 -9.66
CA TYR A 846 9.34 44.25 -8.55
C TYR A 846 7.88 43.87 -8.87
N TRP A 847 7.12 44.80 -9.47
CA TRP A 847 5.77 44.52 -9.95
C TRP A 847 5.75 43.47 -11.07
N SER A 848 6.72 43.48 -11.99
CA SER A 848 6.78 42.52 -13.10
C SER A 848 7.00 41.07 -12.65
N ILE A 849 7.51 40.85 -11.43
CA ILE A 849 7.78 39.52 -10.86
C ILE A 849 6.83 39.12 -9.73
N LEU A 850 5.79 39.91 -9.43
CA LEU A 850 4.91 39.68 -8.28
C LEU A 850 4.23 38.30 -8.30
N ASP A 851 3.79 37.85 -9.48
CA ASP A 851 3.22 36.51 -9.64
C ASP A 851 4.25 35.41 -9.35
N ASN A 852 5.50 35.61 -9.82
CA ASN A 852 6.59 34.69 -9.51
C ASN A 852 6.88 34.67 -8.01
N ILE A 853 6.80 35.82 -7.32
CA ILE A 853 6.97 35.90 -5.86
C ILE A 853 5.93 35.02 -5.16
N GLY A 854 4.64 35.22 -5.45
CA GLY A 854 3.57 34.44 -4.82
C GLY A 854 3.64 32.95 -5.13
N MET A 855 3.82 32.59 -6.40
CA MET A 855 3.86 31.19 -6.84
C MET A 855 5.08 30.44 -6.30
N ARG A 856 6.28 31.02 -6.40
CA ARG A 856 7.52 30.35 -5.93
C ARG A 856 7.59 30.30 -4.40
N ALA A 857 7.08 31.31 -3.70
CA ALA A 857 7.00 31.26 -2.25
C ALA A 857 6.04 30.16 -1.78
N TYR A 858 4.87 30.01 -2.42
CA TYR A 858 4.00 28.86 -2.16
C TYR A 858 4.68 27.53 -2.52
N GLU A 859 5.53 27.55 -3.56
CA GLU A 859 6.27 26.37 -3.98
C GLU A 859 7.37 25.95 -2.99
N ASP A 860 7.83 26.84 -2.12
CA ASP A 860 8.91 26.55 -1.18
C ASP A 860 8.55 25.47 -0.15
N GLN A 861 9.54 24.65 0.24
CA GLN A 861 9.37 23.54 1.19
C GLN A 861 9.04 24.02 2.62
N CYS A 862 9.19 25.31 2.94
CA CYS A 862 8.81 25.90 4.21
C CYS A 862 7.28 26.19 4.29
N ALA A 863 6.61 26.46 3.16
CA ALA A 863 5.20 26.84 3.16
C ALA A 863 4.26 25.83 3.85
N PRO A 864 4.42 24.49 3.72
CA PRO A 864 3.56 23.51 4.38
C PRO A 864 3.65 23.47 5.91
N ALA A 865 4.69 24.04 6.52
CA ALA A 865 4.88 24.06 7.96
C ALA A 865 4.29 25.32 8.63
N ASN A 866 3.88 26.32 7.85
CA ASN A 866 3.27 27.54 8.36
C ASN A 866 1.94 27.23 9.11
N PRO A 867 1.63 27.92 10.23
CA PRO A 867 0.43 27.66 11.05
C PRO A 867 -0.89 27.70 10.29
N ARG A 868 -0.96 28.48 9.21
CA ARG A 868 -2.06 28.53 8.23
C ARG A 868 -1.51 28.33 6.83
N ILE A 869 -2.37 27.93 5.89
CA ILE A 869 -1.95 27.80 4.49
C ILE A 869 -1.59 29.21 3.97
N PRO A 870 -0.35 29.45 3.54
CA PRO A 870 0.05 30.72 2.93
C PRO A 870 -0.70 30.88 1.60
N GLN A 871 -1.70 31.76 1.55
CA GLN A 871 -2.41 31.98 0.30
C GLN A 871 -1.53 32.80 -0.65
N ILE A 872 -1.52 32.42 -1.93
CA ILE A 872 -0.67 33.05 -2.95
C ILE A 872 -0.98 34.55 -3.06
N GLU A 873 -2.25 34.92 -3.08
CA GLU A 873 -2.68 36.32 -3.15
C GLU A 873 -2.31 37.11 -1.89
N ASP A 874 -2.43 36.52 -0.70
CA ASP A 874 -2.00 37.17 0.55
C ASP A 874 -0.48 37.41 0.56
N MET A 875 0.32 36.48 0.03
CA MET A 875 1.76 36.65 -0.13
C MET A 875 2.09 37.79 -1.10
N LYS A 876 1.33 37.97 -2.17
CA LYS A 876 1.48 39.12 -3.09
C LYS A 876 1.14 40.44 -2.39
N ASP A 877 0.05 40.47 -1.63
CA ASP A 877 -0.37 41.65 -0.87
C ASP A 877 0.70 42.06 0.16
N ILE A 878 1.27 41.09 0.86
CA ILE A 878 2.38 41.30 1.80
C ILE A 878 3.65 41.73 1.06
N ALA A 879 3.96 41.15 -0.11
CA ALA A 879 5.12 41.54 -0.90
C ALA A 879 5.03 43.02 -1.33
N ILE A 880 3.85 43.51 -1.71
CA ILE A 880 3.60 44.94 -2.03
C ILE A 880 3.72 45.79 -0.77
N ALA A 881 3.06 45.39 0.32
CA ALA A 881 3.09 46.11 1.58
C ALA A 881 4.54 46.30 2.09
N ALA A 882 5.34 45.24 2.05
CA ALA A 882 6.75 45.23 2.41
C ALA A 882 7.65 46.03 1.44
N TYR A 883 7.24 46.19 0.19
CA TYR A 883 7.97 47.03 -0.77
C TYR A 883 7.83 48.52 -0.42
N TYR A 884 6.61 48.97 -0.10
CA TYR A 884 6.34 50.37 0.22
C TYR A 884 6.46 50.73 1.71
N GLY A 885 6.51 49.74 2.61
CA GLY A 885 6.48 49.96 4.05
C GLY A 885 5.10 50.40 4.58
N VAL A 886 4.03 49.85 4.00
CA VAL A 886 2.62 50.13 4.36
C VAL A 886 1.96 48.89 4.97
N SER A 887 0.68 48.96 5.38
CA SER A 887 -0.04 47.78 5.92
C SER A 887 -0.42 46.77 4.83
N GLN A 888 -0.77 45.54 5.22
CA GLN A 888 -1.21 44.50 4.28
C GLN A 888 -2.50 44.93 3.54
N GLU A 889 -3.45 45.55 4.24
CA GLU A 889 -4.70 46.02 3.65
C GLU A 889 -4.46 47.07 2.56
N GLU A 890 -3.47 47.94 2.79
CA GLU A 890 -3.06 48.93 1.80
C GLU A 890 -2.33 48.29 0.61
N GLY A 891 -1.47 47.29 0.85
CA GLY A 891 -0.86 46.50 -0.21
C GLY A 891 -1.90 45.78 -1.09
N HIS A 892 -2.94 45.21 -0.47
CA HIS A 892 -4.07 44.61 -1.15
C HIS A 892 -4.82 45.62 -2.03
N ARG A 893 -5.13 46.80 -1.49
CA ARG A 893 -5.77 47.89 -2.24
C ARG A 893 -4.93 48.28 -3.46
N MET A 894 -3.62 48.48 -3.28
CA MET A 894 -2.69 48.82 -4.35
C MET A 894 -2.63 47.75 -5.45
N ARG A 895 -2.66 46.46 -5.09
CA ARG A 895 -2.68 45.37 -6.08
C ARG A 895 -3.93 45.41 -6.94
N LEU A 896 -5.11 45.49 -6.31
CA LEU A 896 -6.38 45.53 -7.02
C LEU A 896 -6.48 46.74 -7.96
N GLU A 897 -5.99 47.90 -7.53
CA GLU A 897 -5.96 49.10 -8.37
C GLU A 897 -5.06 48.93 -9.60
N ARG A 898 -3.94 48.22 -9.47
CA ARG A 898 -3.01 47.97 -10.57
C ARG A 898 -3.47 46.85 -11.50
N GLU A 899 -4.16 45.83 -10.99
CA GLU A 899 -4.78 44.78 -11.82
C GLU A 899 -5.99 45.29 -12.60
N ALA A 900 -6.66 46.34 -12.11
CA ALA A 900 -7.78 46.99 -12.77
C ALA A 900 -7.36 48.03 -13.83
N ALA A 901 -6.09 48.47 -13.83
CA ALA A 901 -5.52 49.47 -14.73
C ALA A 901 -4.82 48.80 -15.93
#